data_AF-A0A7K9TM76-F1
#
_entry.id   AF-A0A7K9TM76-F1
#
_cell.length_a   1.000
_cell.length_b   1.000
_cell.length_c   1.000
_cell.angle_alpha   90.00
_cell.angle_beta   90.00
_cell.angle_gamma   90.00
#
_symmetry.space_group_name_H-M   'P 1'
#
loop_
_entity.id
_entity.type
_entity.pdbx_description
1 polymer ?
#
loop_
_entity_poly.entity_id
_entity_poly.type
_entity_poly.pdbx_seq_one_letter_code
_entity_poly.pdbx_strand_id
1 'polypeptide(L)'
;VSSILSSVMENSSASGTGNSLPSSAFSPRHEIHTDSEERPEEHVESIVEESSQKGGDVQKRLNEATVLQEQQKINSRLIISDLQTKLMEVQLERDALRDSRQKESQSQLKNTVRELEAANQLQEELLREADSQTEHLRRMVHSHEEVLLELRGILMAYEASPGKKLCEHENIPSLHIHSLSRALAGLLRDVDSEVSYLKEKVVLVEGELETLKKDSLTQKQLLLQQHQNRPEELISEPEQEVAALTAPANSARSCADSLQSLMQSRHEQTGNQNSVPVHDVTHLESTVSQLPWELRGARRMSEDKVRDLEEQLHIARSEKAEAQTEQDQSSQESGNLTEQIHQFLAELHKKELELSLEKEQNKRFWDRNAENSITIDCLRRELASKSMQLQHMENVVQETRRECHRQMELQMMAIKEKKESIGRISSLTVQLESAKETLQKVKEDLAAKQISLEAAEKTVSNLRACLQQKERALEVTSEETQRLHSQLGSRMQELQHLRNEEDRLQSECEALKLRVLEKERIVEIFQKQTDTMARIVGQHSRTARAMEAEKSQLIKEINDWKLQVEELKIAKDEKGAKIQEVESRLSQLELEKVKLVNTCTKRLRALDEMKLEKAQLMNEVQAGRSELAGLAEGFEDLKREYQDKIREMENTAKRLKMQLKSAQAELEQTRTALKTMEGSDGNAVKVAVGMQKKVTAKRGQIDALQSKIKFLEEAMTNAAKERHYLRAENSQLSQELSCVTAENTRIAGELEILRSQDKRLKGKIAKMETALDKASVQFAECRCMIQRQEQEVVRFRLQHTLDVK
;
A
#
# COMPACT_ATOMS: atom_id res chain seq x y z
N VAL A 1 -23.16 -20.39 -8.34
CA VAL A 1 -24.30 -20.91 -9.12
C VAL A 1 -23.84 -22.17 -9.83
N SER A 2 -24.34 -23.34 -9.42
CA SER A 2 -23.98 -24.64 -10.02
C SER A 2 -25.27 -25.40 -10.32
N SER A 3 -25.34 -26.05 -11.48
CA SER A 3 -26.56 -26.66 -11.99
C SER A 3 -26.71 -28.07 -11.45
N ILE A 4 -27.76 -28.34 -10.66
CA ILE A 4 -28.11 -29.68 -10.20
C ILE A 4 -29.47 -30.04 -10.79
N LEU A 5 -29.44 -30.92 -11.80
CA LEU A 5 -30.61 -31.59 -12.33
C LEU A 5 -31.12 -32.62 -11.31
N SER A 6 -32.24 -32.34 -10.65
CA SER A 6 -33.01 -33.35 -9.93
C SER A 6 -34.06 -33.95 -10.85
N SER A 7 -33.85 -35.18 -11.31
CA SER A 7 -34.92 -36.01 -11.84
C SER A 7 -35.67 -36.67 -10.68
N VAL A 8 -36.93 -36.28 -10.51
CA VAL A 8 -37.84 -36.82 -9.49
C VAL A 8 -38.24 -38.25 -9.89
N MET A 9 -38.14 -39.21 -8.96
CA MET A 9 -38.85 -40.49 -9.08
C MET A 9 -40.30 -40.28 -8.64
N GLU A 10 -41.23 -40.37 -9.59
CA GLU A 10 -42.66 -40.36 -9.31
C GLU A 10 -43.15 -41.74 -8.85
N ASN A 11 -44.04 -41.75 -7.85
CA ASN A 11 -44.66 -42.96 -7.35
C ASN A 11 -45.89 -43.34 -8.19
N SER A 12 -45.89 -44.58 -8.68
CA SER A 12 -47.04 -45.48 -8.86
C SER A 12 -48.40 -44.89 -9.32
N SER A 13 -48.85 -45.32 -10.49
CA SER A 13 -50.28 -45.44 -10.82
C SER A 13 -50.52 -46.78 -11.53
N ALA A 14 -51.18 -47.70 -10.84
CA ALA A 14 -51.53 -49.00 -11.39
C ALA A 14 -52.78 -48.89 -12.29
N SER A 15 -52.66 -49.30 -13.55
CA SER A 15 -53.81 -49.58 -14.43
C SER A 15 -53.90 -51.08 -14.66
N GLY A 16 -55.08 -51.64 -14.44
CA GLY A 16 -55.28 -53.09 -14.43
C GLY A 16 -55.45 -53.68 -15.82
N THR A 17 -54.70 -54.74 -16.10
CA THR A 17 -54.96 -55.73 -17.16
C THR A 17 -54.95 -57.07 -16.44
N GLY A 18 -56.00 -57.90 -16.42
CA GLY A 18 -57.02 -58.06 -17.45
C GLY A 18 -57.00 -59.52 -17.94
N ASN A 19 -57.08 -60.49 -17.01
CA ASN A 19 -57.12 -61.92 -17.32
C ASN A 19 -58.43 -62.51 -16.81
N SER A 20 -59.29 -62.88 -17.76
CA SER A 20 -60.61 -63.45 -17.52
C SER A 20 -60.54 -64.97 -17.65
N LEU A 21 -60.97 -65.71 -16.63
CA LEU A 21 -61.35 -67.13 -16.78
C LEU A 21 -62.88 -67.22 -16.84
N PRO A 22 -63.46 -67.85 -17.88
CA PRO A 22 -64.91 -67.93 -18.03
C PRO A 22 -65.53 -69.04 -17.17
N SER A 23 -66.77 -68.78 -16.73
CA SER A 23 -67.62 -69.76 -16.06
C SER A 23 -68.26 -70.73 -17.07
N SER A 24 -68.83 -71.82 -16.55
CA SER A 24 -69.49 -72.90 -17.28
C SER A 24 -70.70 -72.48 -18.11
N ALA A 25 -70.95 -73.14 -19.24
CA ALA A 25 -72.00 -74.18 -19.33
C ALA A 25 -72.18 -74.70 -20.78
N PHE A 26 -72.44 -76.00 -20.91
CA PHE A 26 -73.38 -76.71 -21.81
C PHE A 26 -72.86 -78.11 -22.20
N SER A 27 -73.70 -79.11 -21.90
CA SER A 27 -73.54 -80.55 -22.17
C SER A 27 -74.00 -80.88 -23.61
N PRO A 28 -74.21 -82.16 -24.04
CA PRO A 28 -73.91 -83.45 -23.41
C PRO A 28 -73.26 -84.50 -24.37
N ARG A 29 -72.86 -85.65 -23.82
CA ARG A 29 -73.21 -86.96 -24.41
C ARG A 29 -73.08 -88.10 -23.40
N HIS A 30 -74.19 -88.79 -23.17
CA HIS A 30 -74.15 -90.19 -22.75
C HIS A 30 -74.07 -91.04 -24.02
N GLU A 31 -73.30 -92.13 -23.97
CA GLU A 31 -73.51 -93.28 -24.83
C GLU A 31 -73.75 -94.49 -23.94
N ILE A 32 -74.86 -95.17 -24.20
CA ILE A 32 -75.33 -96.35 -23.50
C ILE A 32 -74.85 -97.56 -24.28
N HIS A 33 -74.26 -98.54 -23.62
CA HIS A 33 -74.23 -99.91 -24.13
C HIS A 33 -74.77 -100.86 -23.06
N THR A 34 -75.80 -101.61 -23.45
CA THR A 34 -76.51 -102.62 -22.68
C THR A 34 -76.04 -104.01 -23.06
N ASP A 35 -75.75 -104.85 -22.06
CA ASP A 35 -76.25 -106.23 -21.94
C ASP A 35 -76.06 -106.64 -20.46
N SER A 36 -77.08 -107.14 -19.76
CA SER A 36 -77.50 -108.56 -19.69
C SER A 36 -76.39 -109.41 -19.04
N GLU A 37 -76.54 -110.03 -17.85
CA GLU A 37 -77.67 -110.81 -17.31
C GLU A 37 -77.69 -110.91 -15.75
N GLU A 38 -78.84 -111.33 -15.19
CA GLU A 38 -79.10 -112.03 -13.90
C GLU A 38 -78.54 -111.54 -12.51
N ARG A 39 -79.50 -111.08 -11.66
CA ARG A 39 -79.78 -111.34 -10.20
C ARG A 39 -78.69 -111.92 -9.24
N PRO A 40 -78.81 -111.73 -7.89
CA PRO A 40 -79.42 -110.64 -7.10
C PRO A 40 -78.64 -110.16 -5.84
N GLU A 41 -79.10 -109.05 -5.26
CA GLU A 41 -79.10 -108.68 -3.82
C GLU A 41 -77.82 -108.40 -2.99
N GLU A 42 -76.59 -108.85 -3.30
CA GLU A 42 -75.41 -108.55 -2.44
C GLU A 42 -74.51 -107.39 -2.91
N HIS A 43 -74.71 -106.83 -4.12
CA HIS A 43 -73.81 -105.81 -4.68
C HIS A 43 -74.17 -104.35 -4.36
N VAL A 44 -75.37 -104.09 -3.82
CA VAL A 44 -75.81 -102.73 -3.50
C VAL A 44 -75.08 -102.18 -2.28
N GLU A 45 -74.82 -103.03 -1.28
CA GLU A 45 -74.17 -102.63 -0.03
C GLU A 45 -72.72 -102.20 -0.25
N SER A 46 -71.95 -102.98 -1.04
CA SER A 46 -70.56 -102.64 -1.41
C SER A 46 -70.43 -101.32 -2.19
N ILE A 47 -71.32 -101.05 -3.14
CA ILE A 47 -71.31 -99.79 -3.91
C ILE A 47 -71.74 -98.60 -3.04
N VAL A 48 -72.66 -98.81 -2.09
CA VAL A 48 -73.06 -97.80 -1.11
C VAL A 48 -71.93 -97.51 -0.12
N GLU A 49 -71.22 -98.53 0.38
CA GLU A 49 -70.05 -98.35 1.25
C GLU A 49 -68.92 -97.61 0.54
N GLU A 50 -68.55 -98.01 -0.69
CA GLU A 50 -67.48 -97.33 -1.44
C GLU A 50 -67.86 -95.87 -1.79
N SER A 51 -69.14 -95.60 -2.07
CA SER A 51 -69.67 -94.25 -2.30
C SER A 51 -69.69 -93.42 -1.02
N SER A 52 -70.05 -94.02 0.11
CA SER A 52 -70.06 -93.38 1.44
C SER A 52 -68.64 -93.04 1.90
N GLN A 53 -67.68 -93.95 1.67
CA GLN A 53 -66.27 -93.73 1.99
C GLN A 53 -65.62 -92.68 1.08
N LYS A 54 -65.91 -92.68 -0.23
CA LYS A 54 -65.51 -91.58 -1.14
C LYS A 54 -66.13 -90.25 -0.74
N GLY A 55 -67.39 -90.24 -0.29
CA GLY A 55 -68.05 -89.07 0.28
C GLY A 55 -67.34 -88.54 1.53
N GLY A 56 -66.98 -89.44 2.46
CA GLY A 56 -66.19 -89.12 3.65
C GLY A 56 -64.81 -88.53 3.33
N ASP A 57 -64.08 -89.10 2.37
CA ASP A 57 -62.75 -88.61 1.95
C ASP A 57 -62.81 -87.27 1.20
N VAL A 58 -63.90 -86.98 0.49
CA VAL A 58 -64.14 -85.66 -0.11
C VAL A 58 -64.50 -84.64 0.97
N GLN A 59 -65.39 -84.99 1.91
CA GLN A 59 -65.75 -84.12 3.03
C GLN A 59 -64.54 -83.81 3.92
N LYS A 60 -63.68 -84.79 4.18
CA LYS A 60 -62.43 -84.61 4.94
C LYS A 60 -61.47 -83.65 4.23
N ARG A 61 -61.23 -83.83 2.92
CA ARG A 61 -60.39 -82.90 2.14
C ARG A 61 -60.97 -81.49 2.05
N LEU A 62 -62.30 -81.34 2.01
CA LEU A 62 -62.96 -80.03 2.07
C LEU A 62 -62.78 -79.37 3.45
N ASN A 63 -62.90 -80.14 4.53
CA ASN A 63 -62.64 -79.65 5.89
C ASN A 63 -61.16 -79.26 6.08
N GLU A 64 -60.21 -80.04 5.57
CA GLU A 64 -58.77 -79.71 5.60
C GLU A 64 -58.46 -78.44 4.77
N ALA A 65 -59.05 -78.30 3.58
CA ALA A 65 -58.88 -77.12 2.73
C ALA A 65 -59.45 -75.85 3.37
N THR A 66 -60.61 -75.93 4.02
CA THR A 66 -61.21 -74.77 4.74
C THR A 66 -60.40 -74.37 5.97
N VAL A 67 -59.86 -75.34 6.73
CA VAL A 67 -58.94 -75.05 7.85
C VAL A 67 -57.64 -74.38 7.36
N LEU A 68 -57.04 -74.85 6.27
CA LEU A 68 -55.86 -74.21 5.67
C LEU A 68 -56.17 -72.80 5.16
N GLN A 69 -57.35 -72.59 4.56
CA GLN A 69 -57.80 -71.27 4.11
C GLN A 69 -57.98 -70.29 5.27
N GLU A 70 -58.58 -70.71 6.39
CA GLU A 70 -58.70 -69.87 7.59
C GLU A 70 -57.34 -69.59 8.24
N GLN A 71 -56.46 -70.59 8.31
CA GLN A 71 -55.09 -70.38 8.81
C GLN A 71 -54.32 -69.36 7.95
N GLN A 72 -54.48 -69.40 6.62
CA GLN A 72 -53.90 -68.42 5.70
C GLN A 72 -54.51 -67.02 5.89
N LYS A 73 -55.83 -66.91 6.11
CA LYS A 73 -56.50 -65.64 6.44
C LYS A 73 -56.03 -65.07 7.79
N ILE A 74 -55.78 -65.91 8.79
CA ILE A 74 -55.23 -65.49 10.09
C ILE A 74 -53.81 -64.97 9.90
N ASN A 75 -52.94 -65.71 9.21
CA ASN A 75 -51.56 -65.29 8.94
C ASN A 75 -51.51 -63.96 8.15
N SER A 76 -52.35 -63.83 7.12
CA SER A 76 -52.45 -62.58 6.33
C SER A 76 -52.90 -61.39 7.18
N ARG A 77 -53.86 -61.59 8.10
CA ARG A 77 -54.30 -60.55 9.06
C ARG A 77 -53.18 -60.13 10.02
N LEU A 78 -52.38 -61.08 10.51
CA LEU A 78 -51.23 -60.79 11.38
C LEU A 78 -50.15 -59.99 10.63
N ILE A 79 -49.82 -60.37 9.40
CA ILE A 79 -48.85 -59.64 8.56
C ILE A 79 -49.34 -58.23 8.25
N ILE A 80 -50.63 -58.06 7.92
CA ILE A 80 -51.22 -56.72 7.70
C ILE A 80 -51.12 -55.87 8.96
N SER A 81 -51.39 -56.44 10.14
CA SER A 81 -51.30 -55.72 11.42
C SER A 81 -49.86 -55.29 11.75
N ASP A 82 -48.87 -56.17 11.53
CA ASP A 82 -47.44 -55.85 11.74
C ASP A 82 -46.96 -54.73 10.79
N LEU A 83 -47.37 -54.78 9.51
CA LEU A 83 -47.08 -53.74 8.53
C LEU A 83 -47.77 -52.41 8.86
N GLN A 84 -48.98 -52.43 9.42
CA GLN A 84 -49.68 -51.23 9.89
C GLN A 84 -48.97 -50.59 11.09
N THR A 85 -48.50 -51.38 12.06
CA THR A 85 -47.71 -50.88 13.19
C THR A 85 -46.41 -50.24 12.72
N LYS A 86 -45.64 -50.93 11.86
CA LYS A 86 -44.38 -50.41 11.30
C LYS A 86 -44.58 -49.14 10.48
N LEU A 87 -45.68 -49.05 9.72
CA LEU A 87 -46.03 -47.83 8.99
C LEU A 87 -46.31 -46.65 9.93
N MET A 88 -46.99 -46.89 11.05
CA MET A 88 -47.24 -45.87 12.08
C MET A 88 -45.95 -45.42 12.77
N GLU A 89 -45.07 -46.37 13.13
CA GLU A 89 -43.75 -46.07 13.72
C GLU A 89 -42.90 -45.19 12.79
N VAL A 90 -42.76 -45.56 11.52
CA VAL A 90 -42.01 -44.78 10.51
C VAL A 90 -42.63 -43.39 10.28
N GLN A 91 -43.95 -43.25 10.37
CA GLN A 91 -44.61 -41.94 10.30
C GLN A 91 -44.27 -41.05 11.51
N LEU A 92 -44.28 -41.61 12.72
CA LEU A 92 -43.91 -40.90 13.95
C LEU A 92 -42.42 -40.48 13.94
N GLU A 93 -41.52 -41.37 13.52
CA GLU A 93 -40.09 -41.05 13.38
C GLU A 93 -39.84 -39.93 12.35
N ARG A 94 -40.49 -40.00 11.18
CA ARG A 94 -40.41 -38.97 10.15
C ARG A 94 -40.84 -37.61 10.67
N ASP A 95 -41.93 -37.57 11.44
CA ASP A 95 -42.49 -36.32 11.93
C ASP A 95 -41.66 -35.75 13.09
N ALA A 96 -41.13 -36.60 13.98
CA ALA A 96 -40.14 -36.19 14.99
C ALA A 96 -38.82 -35.67 14.38
N LEU A 97 -38.35 -36.27 13.28
CA LEU A 97 -37.19 -35.78 12.53
C LEU A 97 -37.46 -34.44 11.84
N ARG A 98 -38.67 -34.25 11.28
CA ARG A 98 -39.10 -32.97 10.69
C ARG A 98 -39.11 -31.87 11.74
N ASP A 99 -39.72 -32.11 12.89
CA ASP A 99 -39.78 -31.15 14.01
C ASP A 99 -38.38 -30.80 14.54
N SER A 100 -37.49 -31.79 14.63
CA SER A 100 -36.11 -31.59 15.08
C SER A 100 -35.33 -30.69 14.11
N ARG A 101 -35.41 -30.97 12.79
CA ARG A 101 -34.80 -30.12 11.76
C ARG A 101 -35.41 -28.71 11.71
N GLN A 102 -36.71 -28.57 11.96
CA GLN A 102 -37.37 -27.27 12.03
C GLN A 102 -36.90 -26.46 13.25
N LYS A 103 -36.73 -27.08 14.41
CA LYS A 103 -36.17 -26.42 15.61
C LYS A 103 -34.70 -26.05 15.41
N GLU A 104 -33.91 -26.93 14.81
CA GLU A 104 -32.50 -26.67 14.50
C GLU A 104 -32.35 -25.47 13.55
N SER A 105 -33.04 -25.48 12.41
CA SER A 105 -33.02 -24.35 11.45
C SER A 105 -33.54 -23.04 12.04
N GLN A 106 -34.58 -23.07 12.88
CA GLN A 106 -35.02 -21.89 13.63
C GLN A 106 -33.97 -21.39 14.64
N SER A 107 -33.22 -22.29 15.28
CA SER A 107 -32.16 -21.92 16.22
C SER A 107 -30.95 -21.32 15.52
N GLN A 108 -30.55 -21.88 14.37
CA GLN A 108 -29.49 -21.36 13.52
C GLN A 108 -29.85 -19.97 12.99
N LEU A 109 -31.09 -19.79 12.48
CA LEU A 109 -31.58 -18.48 12.03
C LEU A 109 -31.57 -17.43 13.16
N LYS A 110 -31.97 -17.80 14.38
CA LYS A 110 -31.92 -16.88 15.54
C LYS A 110 -30.51 -16.51 15.95
N ASN A 111 -29.53 -17.40 15.78
CA ASN A 111 -28.14 -17.09 16.09
C ASN A 111 -27.53 -16.20 15.01
N THR A 112 -27.73 -16.50 13.72
CA THR A 112 -27.22 -15.65 12.64
C THR A 112 -27.86 -14.26 12.65
N VAL A 113 -29.15 -14.12 13.00
CA VAL A 113 -29.78 -12.80 13.19
C VAL A 113 -29.10 -12.01 14.31
N ARG A 114 -28.81 -12.62 15.47
CA ARG A 114 -28.10 -11.93 16.57
C ARG A 114 -26.67 -11.55 16.21
N GLU A 115 -25.96 -12.40 15.49
CA GLU A 115 -24.61 -12.12 15.00
C GLU A 115 -24.61 -10.95 14.00
N LEU A 116 -25.62 -10.88 13.12
CA LEU A 116 -25.84 -9.76 12.21
C LEU A 116 -26.26 -8.47 12.94
N GLU A 117 -27.12 -8.56 13.97
CA GLU A 117 -27.49 -7.42 14.82
C GLU A 117 -26.26 -6.85 15.56
N ALA A 118 -25.43 -7.70 16.14
CA ALA A 118 -24.19 -7.30 16.82
C ALA A 118 -23.16 -6.70 15.84
N ALA A 119 -23.00 -7.30 14.65
CA ALA A 119 -22.13 -6.75 13.61
C ALA A 119 -22.62 -5.39 13.09
N ASN A 120 -23.94 -5.21 12.97
CA ASN A 120 -24.54 -3.93 12.56
C ASN A 120 -24.36 -2.85 13.64
N GLN A 121 -24.55 -3.19 14.93
CA GLN A 121 -24.27 -2.27 16.05
C GLN A 121 -22.80 -1.80 16.05
N LEU A 122 -21.85 -2.73 15.88
CA LEU A 122 -20.44 -2.38 15.77
C LEU A 122 -20.15 -1.50 14.54
N GLN A 123 -20.81 -1.76 13.40
CA GLN A 123 -20.69 -0.92 12.21
C GLN A 123 -21.27 0.50 12.45
N GLU A 124 -22.39 0.63 13.15
CA GLU A 124 -22.98 1.93 13.53
C GLU A 124 -22.09 2.71 14.51
N GLU A 125 -21.42 2.05 15.45
CA GLU A 125 -20.44 2.67 16.35
C GLU A 125 -19.20 3.16 15.58
N LEU A 126 -18.66 2.35 14.66
CA LEU A 126 -17.53 2.75 13.81
C LEU A 126 -17.87 3.91 12.88
N LEU A 127 -19.08 3.94 12.32
CA LEU A 127 -19.56 5.08 11.52
C LEU A 127 -19.69 6.34 12.39
N ARG A 128 -20.26 6.23 13.60
CA ARG A 128 -20.39 7.36 14.53
C ARG A 128 -19.02 7.93 14.94
N GLU A 129 -18.03 7.07 15.14
CA GLU A 129 -16.66 7.48 15.44
C GLU A 129 -16.00 8.17 14.22
N ALA A 130 -16.16 7.62 13.01
CA ALA A 130 -15.66 8.25 11.78
C ALA A 130 -16.32 9.61 11.50
N ASP A 131 -17.62 9.76 11.77
CA ASP A 131 -18.32 11.04 11.71
C ASP A 131 -17.78 12.03 12.76
N SER A 132 -17.51 11.57 13.98
CA SER A 132 -16.93 12.40 15.06
C SER A 132 -15.54 12.95 14.69
N GLN A 133 -14.70 12.10 14.08
CA GLN A 133 -13.38 12.46 13.56
C GLN A 133 -13.49 13.42 12.38
N THR A 134 -14.46 13.20 11.49
CA THR A 134 -14.73 14.10 10.36
C THR A 134 -15.18 15.49 10.84
N GLU A 135 -16.03 15.56 11.88
CA GLU A 135 -16.41 16.83 12.52
C GLU A 135 -15.26 17.50 13.28
N HIS A 136 -14.32 16.74 13.83
CA HIS A 136 -13.10 17.30 14.40
C HIS A 136 -12.20 17.91 13.32
N LEU A 137 -12.00 17.22 12.20
CA LEU A 137 -11.24 17.73 11.05
C LEU A 137 -11.91 18.96 10.43
N ARG A 138 -13.26 18.96 10.26
CA ARG A 138 -14.01 20.14 9.80
C ARG A 138 -13.75 21.36 10.69
N ARG A 139 -13.82 21.20 12.01
CA ARG A 139 -13.54 22.29 12.97
C ARG A 139 -12.10 22.79 12.87
N MET A 140 -11.11 21.89 12.73
CA MET A 140 -9.71 22.32 12.53
C MET A 140 -9.53 23.10 11.23
N VAL A 141 -10.07 22.61 10.10
CA VAL A 141 -10.01 23.33 8.82
C VAL A 141 -10.63 24.72 8.93
N HIS A 142 -11.79 24.84 9.58
CA HIS A 142 -12.44 26.14 9.80
C HIS A 142 -11.58 27.08 10.65
N SER A 143 -10.97 26.61 11.74
CA SER A 143 -10.07 27.43 12.56
C SER A 143 -8.81 27.88 11.81
N HIS A 144 -8.27 27.06 10.90
CA HIS A 144 -7.16 27.48 10.03
C HIS A 144 -7.62 28.53 9.00
N GLU A 145 -8.86 28.44 8.51
CA GLU A 145 -9.45 29.40 7.59
C GLU A 145 -9.71 30.75 8.27
N GLU A 146 -10.19 30.76 9.53
CA GLU A 146 -10.28 31.96 10.37
C GLU A 146 -8.92 32.64 10.55
N VAL A 147 -7.86 31.91 10.91
CA VAL A 147 -6.50 32.45 11.03
C VAL A 147 -5.97 32.99 9.69
N LEU A 148 -6.27 32.32 8.57
CA LEU A 148 -5.89 32.83 7.24
C LEU A 148 -6.64 34.12 6.87
N LEU A 149 -7.89 34.29 7.32
CA LEU A 149 -8.64 35.54 7.15
C LEU A 149 -8.05 36.67 8.02
N GLU A 150 -7.67 36.40 9.27
CA GLU A 150 -6.97 37.37 10.13
C GLU A 150 -5.63 37.82 9.50
N LEU A 151 -4.82 36.88 9.02
CA LEU A 151 -3.54 37.17 8.35
C LEU A 151 -3.73 38.04 7.08
N ARG A 152 -4.77 37.77 6.27
CA ARG A 152 -5.13 38.63 5.14
C ARG A 152 -5.57 40.02 5.60
N GLY A 153 -6.31 40.11 6.70
CA GLY A 153 -6.71 41.38 7.32
C GLY A 153 -5.50 42.23 7.73
N ILE A 154 -4.50 41.63 8.37
CA ILE A 154 -3.24 42.29 8.75
C ILE A 154 -2.49 42.82 7.53
N LEU A 155 -2.37 42.02 6.46
CA LEU A 155 -1.72 42.45 5.22
C LEU A 155 -2.47 43.60 4.54
N MET A 156 -3.81 43.57 4.50
CA MET A 156 -4.60 44.69 3.96
C MET A 156 -4.45 45.97 4.80
N ALA A 157 -4.40 45.85 6.13
CA ALA A 157 -4.18 46.99 7.02
C ALA A 157 -2.77 47.62 6.82
N TYR A 158 -1.77 46.80 6.49
CA TYR A 158 -0.42 47.27 6.17
C TYR A 158 -0.35 47.96 4.80
N GLU A 159 -0.94 47.37 3.75
CA GLU A 159 -0.96 47.94 2.39
C GLU A 159 -1.82 49.22 2.30
N ALA A 160 -2.74 49.44 3.24
CA ALA A 160 -3.45 50.71 3.39
C ALA A 160 -2.54 51.87 3.87
N SER A 161 -1.30 51.61 4.30
CA SER A 161 -0.36 52.67 4.72
C SER A 161 0.39 53.27 3.52
N PRO A 162 0.52 54.62 3.44
CA PRO A 162 1.04 55.28 2.25
C PRO A 162 2.51 54.93 2.00
N GLY A 163 2.79 54.40 0.81
CA GLY A 163 4.14 54.04 0.35
C GLY A 163 4.53 52.59 0.57
N LYS A 164 3.70 51.76 1.23
CA LYS A 164 3.99 50.34 1.48
C LYS A 164 3.10 49.45 0.60
N LYS A 165 3.68 48.81 -0.44
CA LYS A 165 3.00 47.80 -1.28
C LYS A 165 3.65 46.44 -1.10
N LEU A 166 2.83 45.39 -0.94
CA LEU A 166 3.33 44.03 -0.68
C LEU A 166 3.25 43.11 -1.90
N CYS A 167 2.35 43.38 -2.85
CA CYS A 167 2.22 42.60 -4.09
C CYS A 167 1.91 43.50 -5.29
N GLU A 168 2.64 43.31 -6.39
CA GLU A 168 2.48 44.09 -7.61
C GLU A 168 1.44 43.50 -8.58
N HIS A 169 1.02 42.24 -8.40
CA HIS A 169 0.21 41.48 -9.37
C HIS A 169 -1.01 40.72 -8.81
N GLU A 170 -1.14 40.51 -7.50
CA GLU A 170 -2.25 39.76 -6.88
C GLU A 170 -2.94 40.57 -5.77
N ASN A 171 -4.27 40.53 -5.71
CA ASN A 171 -5.04 41.14 -4.62
C ASN A 171 -4.96 40.30 -3.34
N ILE A 172 -4.75 40.93 -2.18
CA ILE A 172 -4.58 40.28 -0.86
C ILE A 172 -5.68 39.25 -0.51
N PRO A 173 -6.99 39.47 -0.77
CA PRO A 173 -8.02 38.47 -0.53
C PRO A 173 -7.83 37.17 -1.32
N SER A 174 -7.22 37.23 -2.51
CA SER A 174 -7.03 36.09 -3.43
C SER A 174 -5.64 35.44 -3.37
N LEU A 175 -4.68 36.00 -2.61
CA LEU A 175 -3.31 35.45 -2.52
C LEU A 175 -3.33 33.96 -2.13
N HIS A 176 -2.54 33.13 -2.82
CA HIS A 176 -2.36 31.72 -2.45
C HIS A 176 -1.52 31.58 -1.16
N ILE A 177 -1.58 30.44 -0.46
CA ILE A 177 -0.90 30.27 0.85
C ILE A 177 0.61 30.55 0.75
N HIS A 178 1.28 30.08 -0.31
CA HIS A 178 2.70 30.32 -0.50
C HIS A 178 3.06 31.78 -0.85
N SER A 179 2.18 32.53 -1.55
CA SER A 179 2.37 33.97 -1.72
C SER A 179 2.03 34.74 -0.43
N LEU A 180 1.05 34.28 0.36
CA LEU A 180 0.70 34.86 1.67
C LEU A 180 1.88 34.80 2.64
N SER A 181 2.53 33.64 2.76
CA SER A 181 3.75 33.50 3.58
C SER A 181 4.88 34.40 3.11
N ARG A 182 5.02 34.63 1.79
CA ARG A 182 6.02 35.56 1.24
C ARG A 182 5.69 37.02 1.56
N ALA A 183 4.43 37.42 1.46
CA ALA A 183 3.97 38.77 1.80
C ALA A 183 4.14 39.06 3.31
N LEU A 184 3.81 38.10 4.18
CA LEU A 184 4.06 38.19 5.62
C LEU A 184 5.56 38.29 5.95
N ALA A 185 6.42 37.53 5.26
CA ALA A 185 7.88 37.62 5.42
C ALA A 185 8.47 38.93 4.86
N GLY A 186 7.78 39.61 3.94
CA GLY A 186 8.07 40.98 3.53
C GLY A 186 7.72 41.97 4.65
N LEU A 187 6.46 41.96 5.10
CA LEU A 187 5.96 42.80 6.19
C LEU A 187 6.84 42.68 7.46
N LEU A 188 7.19 41.46 7.89
CA LEU A 188 8.03 41.24 9.06
C LEU A 188 9.44 41.83 8.90
N ARG A 189 10.02 41.75 7.70
CA ARG A 189 11.34 42.32 7.38
C ARG A 189 11.32 43.84 7.36
N ASP A 190 10.27 44.42 6.81
CA ASP A 190 10.08 45.87 6.82
C ASP A 190 9.95 46.38 8.27
N VAL A 191 9.14 45.70 9.10
CA VAL A 191 9.00 46.00 10.53
C VAL A 191 10.33 45.85 11.26
N ASP A 192 11.11 44.79 11.00
CA ASP A 192 12.42 44.57 11.65
C ASP A 192 13.46 45.63 11.20
N SER A 193 13.36 46.12 9.96
CA SER A 193 14.15 47.25 9.47
C SER A 193 13.76 48.58 10.13
N GLU A 194 12.45 48.81 10.34
CA GLU A 194 11.91 50.00 11.02
C GLU A 194 12.29 49.99 12.51
N VAL A 195 12.24 48.82 13.16
CA VAL A 195 12.75 48.59 14.52
C VAL A 195 14.27 48.81 14.61
N SER A 196 15.05 48.34 13.63
CA SER A 196 16.51 48.50 13.60
C SER A 196 16.90 49.97 13.44
N TYR A 197 16.23 50.71 12.55
CA TYR A 197 16.37 52.16 12.39
C TYR A 197 16.01 52.93 13.65
N LEU A 198 14.92 52.55 14.33
CA LEU A 198 14.53 53.17 15.61
C LEU A 198 15.53 52.86 16.72
N LYS A 199 16.10 51.65 16.79
CA LYS A 199 17.19 51.32 17.72
C LYS A 199 18.43 52.17 17.48
N GLU A 200 18.86 52.34 16.24
CA GLU A 200 20.01 53.18 15.90
C GLU A 200 19.77 54.65 16.32
N LYS A 201 18.57 55.18 16.08
CA LYS A 201 18.16 56.49 16.59
C LYS A 201 18.15 56.58 18.12
N VAL A 202 17.69 55.56 18.82
CA VAL A 202 17.74 55.51 20.29
C VAL A 202 19.19 55.56 20.78
N VAL A 203 20.09 54.76 20.19
CA VAL A 203 21.53 54.75 20.53
C VAL A 203 22.19 56.12 20.28
N LEU A 204 21.82 56.82 19.20
CA LEU A 204 22.28 58.19 18.95
C LEU A 204 21.81 59.16 20.03
N VAL A 205 20.52 59.12 20.39
CA VAL A 205 19.93 59.98 21.45
C VAL A 205 20.49 59.65 22.84
N GLU A 206 20.78 58.37 23.13
CA GLU A 206 21.47 57.94 24.35
C GLU A 206 22.92 58.46 24.38
N GLY A 207 23.61 58.46 23.24
CA GLY A 207 24.94 59.06 23.09
C GLY A 207 24.92 60.57 23.33
N GLU A 208 23.99 61.30 22.70
CA GLU A 208 23.78 62.73 22.93
C GLU A 208 23.49 63.02 24.41
N LEU A 209 22.62 62.23 25.05
CA LEU A 209 22.29 62.37 26.48
C LEU A 209 23.51 62.15 27.38
N GLU A 210 24.35 61.15 27.11
CA GLU A 210 25.56 60.88 27.90
C GLU A 210 26.65 61.93 27.66
N THR A 211 26.73 62.54 26.46
CA THR A 211 27.58 63.72 26.25
C THR A 211 27.09 64.93 27.03
N LEU A 212 25.79 65.25 26.96
CA LEU A 212 25.19 66.36 27.71
C LEU A 212 25.36 66.20 29.24
N LYS A 213 25.34 64.97 29.73
CA LYS A 213 25.59 64.61 31.13
C LYS A 213 27.06 64.77 31.53
N LYS A 214 28.01 64.43 30.64
CA LYS A 214 29.44 64.75 30.83
C LYS A 214 29.71 66.25 30.80
N ASP A 215 29.06 66.99 29.91
CA ASP A 215 29.18 68.43 29.82
C ASP A 215 28.58 69.13 31.05
N SER A 216 27.45 68.64 31.56
CA SER A 216 26.89 69.08 32.85
C SER A 216 27.83 68.77 34.03
N LEU A 217 28.48 67.60 34.03
CA LEU A 217 29.45 67.23 35.06
C LEU A 217 30.70 68.12 35.02
N THR A 218 31.28 68.34 33.83
CA THR A 218 32.46 69.20 33.65
C THR A 218 32.13 70.67 33.92
N GLN A 219 30.95 71.17 33.55
CA GLN A 219 30.48 72.50 33.92
C GLN A 219 30.35 72.65 35.45
N LYS A 220 29.79 71.64 36.13
CA LYS A 220 29.72 71.60 37.61
C LYS A 220 31.11 71.56 38.25
N GLN A 221 32.06 70.86 37.63
CA GLN A 221 33.45 70.75 38.08
C GLN A 221 34.23 72.06 37.85
N LEU A 222 33.98 72.75 36.73
CA LEU A 222 34.53 74.08 36.42
C LEU A 222 34.00 75.14 37.40
N LEU A 223 32.70 75.09 37.74
CA LEU A 223 32.12 75.95 38.78
C LEU A 223 32.75 75.66 40.15
N LEU A 224 32.98 74.40 40.50
CA LEU A 224 33.72 73.99 41.70
C LEU A 224 35.14 74.56 41.72
N GLN A 225 35.86 74.50 40.59
CA GLN A 225 37.19 75.08 40.43
C GLN A 225 37.18 76.62 40.51
N GLN A 226 36.17 77.27 39.93
CA GLN A 226 35.97 78.72 40.04
C GLN A 226 35.67 79.15 41.49
N HIS A 227 35.00 78.30 42.28
CA HIS A 227 34.84 78.50 43.72
C HIS A 227 36.12 78.20 44.52
N GLN A 228 36.99 77.28 44.08
CA GLN A 228 38.28 76.97 44.71
C GLN A 228 39.38 78.01 44.43
N ASN A 229 39.39 78.62 43.25
CA ASN A 229 40.37 79.67 42.89
C ASN A 229 40.05 81.02 43.56
N ARG A 230 38.78 81.23 43.97
CA ARG A 230 38.29 82.49 44.57
C ARG A 230 38.99 82.92 45.87
N PRO A 231 39.43 82.01 46.78
CA PRO A 231 40.30 82.38 47.90
C PRO A 231 41.79 82.58 47.53
N GLU A 232 42.28 82.08 46.39
CA GLU A 232 43.69 82.22 46.00
C GLU A 232 43.97 83.56 45.29
N GLU A 233 43.00 84.10 44.53
CA GLU A 233 43.05 85.47 43.98
C GLU A 233 42.87 86.61 45.02
N LEU A 234 42.79 86.28 46.32
CA LEU A 234 42.63 87.27 47.41
C LEU A 234 43.83 87.36 48.37
N ILE A 235 44.97 86.75 48.04
CA ILE A 235 46.16 86.68 48.91
C ILE A 235 47.42 87.33 48.28
N SER A 236 47.36 87.79 47.03
CA SER A 236 48.52 88.40 46.34
C SER A 236 48.24 89.76 45.68
N GLU A 237 47.77 90.73 46.46
CA GLU A 237 48.13 92.16 46.44
C GLU A 237 47.27 92.88 47.51
N PRO A 238 47.86 93.68 48.41
CA PRO A 238 48.56 94.90 48.00
C PRO A 238 49.88 95.17 48.75
N GLU A 239 50.93 95.53 48.00
CA GLU A 239 52.01 96.36 48.54
C GLU A 239 52.66 97.22 47.44
N GLN A 240 51.82 98.01 46.77
CA GLN A 240 52.27 99.18 46.03
C GLN A 240 51.98 100.44 46.85
N GLU A 241 52.95 101.38 46.87
CA GLU A 241 52.88 102.75 47.41
C GLU A 241 53.40 103.03 48.84
N VAL A 242 54.73 103.01 49.03
CA VAL A 242 55.55 104.11 49.62
C VAL A 242 56.97 103.99 48.99
N ALA A 243 57.30 104.66 47.88
CA ALA A 243 57.60 106.10 47.73
C ALA A 243 58.93 106.59 48.39
N ALA A 244 59.99 106.60 47.56
CA ALA A 244 61.11 107.57 47.52
C ALA A 244 62.04 107.82 48.73
N LEU A 245 63.28 108.21 48.38
CA LEU A 245 64.38 108.71 49.25
C LEU A 245 65.08 107.59 50.07
N THR A 246 66.42 107.52 50.20
CA THR A 246 67.49 108.47 49.83
C THR A 246 68.84 107.76 49.57
N ALA A 247 69.79 108.49 48.96
CA ALA A 247 71.23 108.18 48.81
C ALA A 247 71.96 108.06 50.20
N PRO A 248 73.28 107.74 50.36
CA PRO A 248 74.39 108.23 49.51
C PRO A 248 75.72 107.41 49.41
N ALA A 249 76.69 108.02 48.71
CA ALA A 249 78.15 108.05 48.97
C ALA A 249 79.07 106.83 48.63
N ASN A 250 80.12 107.15 47.86
CA ASN A 250 81.57 106.86 48.06
C ASN A 250 81.96 105.50 48.71
N SER A 251 82.82 104.65 48.12
CA SER A 251 84.19 105.03 47.72
C SER A 251 84.95 103.96 46.90
N ALA A 252 85.91 104.44 46.11
CA ALA A 252 87.26 103.89 45.88
C ALA A 252 87.51 102.51 45.19
N ARG A 253 88.32 102.62 44.13
CA ARG A 253 89.29 101.62 43.58
C ARG A 253 88.71 100.42 42.81
N SER A 254 89.26 100.03 41.65
CA SER A 254 90.49 100.51 40.98
C SER A 254 90.47 100.25 39.46
N CYS A 255 90.79 101.31 38.69
CA CYS A 255 91.48 101.36 37.39
C CYS A 255 91.22 100.31 36.28
N ALA A 256 91.19 100.66 35.00
CA ALA A 256 91.10 101.95 34.30
C ALA A 256 90.76 101.58 32.83
N ASP A 257 89.96 102.31 32.05
CA ASP A 257 90.18 103.69 31.58
C ASP A 257 91.58 103.92 30.96
N SER A 258 91.71 104.51 29.77
CA SER A 258 90.67 104.76 28.76
C SER A 258 91.34 105.15 27.44
N LEU A 259 90.58 105.05 26.36
CA LEU A 259 90.84 105.64 25.03
C LEU A 259 92.07 105.07 24.29
N GLN A 260 91.93 104.53 23.08
CA GLN A 260 91.41 105.16 21.86
C GLN A 260 92.26 106.34 21.39
N SER A 261 92.59 106.27 20.10
CA SER A 261 93.09 107.34 19.23
C SER A 261 94.61 107.46 19.05
N LEU A 262 94.96 107.69 17.78
CA LEU A 262 96.27 108.04 17.21
C LEU A 262 97.42 107.05 17.50
N MET A 263 97.76 106.17 16.56
CA MET A 263 98.77 106.37 15.49
C MET A 263 99.83 105.27 15.66
N GLN A 264 100.04 104.35 14.69
CA GLN A 264 100.56 104.52 13.32
C GLN A 264 102.09 104.51 13.27
N SER A 265 102.65 103.88 12.22
CA SER A 265 104.09 103.61 11.94
C SER A 265 104.74 102.61 12.91
N ARG A 266 105.43 101.53 12.47
CA ARG A 266 106.50 101.32 11.45
C ARG A 266 107.88 101.71 12.00
N HIS A 267 108.90 100.90 11.64
CA HIS A 267 110.33 100.97 12.00
C HIS A 267 110.63 100.52 13.45
N GLU A 268 111.77 99.89 13.76
CA GLU A 268 113.00 99.66 12.96
C GLU A 268 113.73 98.36 13.37
N GLN A 269 114.29 97.68 12.36
CA GLN A 269 115.65 97.12 12.30
C GLN A 269 116.56 97.43 13.53
N THR A 270 117.26 96.48 14.18
CA THR A 270 118.44 95.68 13.76
C THR A 270 118.85 94.77 14.94
N GLY A 271 119.61 93.68 14.81
CA GLY A 271 120.19 93.01 13.63
C GLY A 271 121.34 92.06 14.05
N ASN A 272 121.85 91.28 13.08
CA ASN A 272 123.15 90.56 13.08
C ASN A 272 123.29 89.34 14.06
N GLN A 273 123.99 88.24 13.71
CA GLN A 273 124.73 87.88 12.48
C GLN A 273 125.01 86.35 12.40
N ASN A 274 125.25 85.85 11.18
CA ASN A 274 126.02 84.63 10.82
C ASN A 274 125.43 83.24 11.23
N SER A 275 125.54 82.16 10.43
CA SER A 275 126.15 81.96 9.10
C SER A 275 125.56 80.75 8.33
N VAL A 276 125.42 80.93 7.02
CA VAL A 276 125.30 79.95 5.89
C VAL A 276 126.62 79.12 5.77
N PRO A 277 126.76 77.97 5.03
CA PRO A 277 125.89 77.23 4.09
C PRO A 277 125.57 75.78 4.61
N VAL A 278 125.24 74.70 3.86
CA VAL A 278 125.21 74.40 2.41
C VAL A 278 124.16 73.32 2.04
N HIS A 279 124.00 73.08 0.73
CA HIS A 279 123.28 72.00 0.06
C HIS A 279 123.66 70.57 0.48
N ASP A 280 122.65 69.70 0.65
CA ASP A 280 122.61 68.28 0.22
C ASP A 280 121.34 67.54 0.71
N VAL A 281 120.56 68.15 1.60
CA VAL A 281 119.38 67.52 2.25
C VAL A 281 118.14 67.43 1.33
N THR A 282 118.02 68.31 0.33
CA THR A 282 116.82 68.51 -0.51
C THR A 282 116.41 67.31 -1.39
N HIS A 283 117.26 66.30 -1.58
CA HIS A 283 116.92 65.09 -2.36
C HIS A 283 116.39 63.94 -1.49
N LEU A 284 116.68 63.92 -0.18
CA LEU A 284 116.15 62.94 0.77
C LEU A 284 114.86 63.43 1.43
N GLU A 285 114.69 64.74 1.62
CA GLU A 285 113.44 65.31 2.11
C GLU A 285 112.25 65.06 1.17
N SER A 286 112.47 64.96 -0.14
CA SER A 286 111.40 64.69 -1.12
C SER A 286 110.80 63.28 -0.96
N THR A 287 111.63 62.24 -0.81
CA THR A 287 111.18 60.85 -0.66
C THR A 287 110.64 60.56 0.74
N VAL A 288 111.26 61.12 1.78
CA VAL A 288 110.74 61.04 3.16
C VAL A 288 109.42 61.80 3.31
N SER A 289 109.17 62.85 2.52
CA SER A 289 107.89 63.56 2.52
C SER A 289 106.76 62.83 1.80
N GLN A 290 107.05 61.93 0.85
CA GLN A 290 106.01 61.21 0.08
C GLN A 290 105.44 59.99 0.83
N LEU A 291 106.29 59.19 1.49
CA LEU A 291 105.88 57.99 2.22
C LEU A 291 104.73 58.19 3.25
N PRO A 292 104.67 59.29 4.03
CA PRO A 292 103.55 59.55 4.95
C PRO A 292 102.22 59.84 4.25
N TRP A 293 102.22 60.38 3.02
CA TRP A 293 100.99 60.60 2.25
C TRP A 293 100.52 59.31 1.58
N GLU A 294 101.44 58.48 1.09
CA GLU A 294 101.14 57.16 0.54
C GLU A 294 100.61 56.21 1.62
N LEU A 295 101.25 56.14 2.79
CA LEU A 295 100.78 55.33 3.92
C LEU A 295 99.42 55.81 4.44
N ARG A 296 99.18 57.13 4.49
CA ARG A 296 97.88 57.73 4.85
C ARG A 296 96.83 57.56 3.74
N GLY A 297 97.24 57.40 2.49
CA GLY A 297 96.40 57.04 1.36
C GLY A 297 95.96 55.58 1.46
N ALA A 298 96.90 54.65 1.57
CA ALA A 298 96.66 53.22 1.74
C ALA A 298 95.81 52.93 2.99
N ARG A 299 96.09 53.60 4.13
CA ARG A 299 95.27 53.54 5.33
C ARG A 299 93.83 53.96 5.05
N ARG A 300 93.59 55.15 4.46
CA ARG A 300 92.24 55.62 4.14
C ARG A 300 91.51 54.67 3.18
N MET A 301 92.18 54.22 2.12
CA MET A 301 91.63 53.21 1.21
C MET A 301 91.25 51.91 1.94
N SER A 302 92.01 51.48 2.95
CA SER A 302 91.65 50.31 3.77
C SER A 302 90.53 50.59 4.76
N GLU A 303 90.46 51.78 5.35
CA GLU A 303 89.40 52.21 6.28
C GLU A 303 88.07 52.42 5.55
N ASP A 304 88.09 52.96 4.34
CA ASP A 304 86.93 53.05 3.45
C ASP A 304 86.50 51.65 2.98
N LYS A 305 87.46 50.76 2.64
CA LYS A 305 87.13 49.37 2.25
C LYS A 305 86.54 48.54 3.39
N VAL A 306 86.96 48.77 4.62
CA VAL A 306 86.34 48.16 5.81
C VAL A 306 84.92 48.70 6.00
N ARG A 307 84.71 50.02 5.84
CA ARG A 307 83.38 50.63 5.92
C ARG A 307 82.40 50.08 4.87
N ASP A 308 82.83 49.97 3.61
CA ASP A 308 82.06 49.33 2.52
C ASP A 308 81.64 47.90 2.89
N LEU A 309 82.55 47.12 3.49
CA LEU A 309 82.31 45.73 3.89
C LEU A 309 81.40 45.64 5.13
N GLU A 310 81.52 46.56 6.08
CA GLU A 310 80.61 46.67 7.23
C GLU A 310 79.20 47.05 6.81
N GLU A 311 79.06 47.97 5.84
CA GLU A 311 77.78 48.39 5.27
C GLU A 311 77.13 47.25 4.45
N GLN A 312 77.88 46.55 3.60
CA GLN A 312 77.40 45.33 2.93
C GLN A 312 77.00 44.22 3.92
N LEU A 313 77.75 44.05 5.02
CA LEU A 313 77.43 43.06 6.04
C LEU A 313 76.20 43.46 6.86
N HIS A 314 75.93 44.76 7.04
CA HIS A 314 74.68 45.24 7.62
C HIS A 314 73.50 45.03 6.68
N ILE A 315 73.64 45.31 5.38
CA ILE A 315 72.63 45.06 4.35
C ILE A 315 72.28 43.56 4.31
N ALA A 316 73.27 42.68 4.18
CA ALA A 316 73.06 41.23 4.18
C ALA A 316 72.43 40.69 5.49
N ARG A 317 72.62 41.37 6.62
CA ARG A 317 71.91 41.07 7.88
C ARG A 317 70.46 41.55 7.87
N SER A 318 70.16 42.69 7.25
CA SER A 318 68.78 43.19 7.06
C SER A 318 68.01 42.27 6.13
N GLU A 319 68.56 41.98 4.94
CA GLU A 319 67.97 41.07 3.94
C GLU A 319 67.70 39.68 4.54
N LYS A 320 68.61 39.16 5.38
CA LYS A 320 68.39 37.89 6.09
C LYS A 320 67.28 37.99 7.13
N ALA A 321 67.17 39.10 7.85
CA ALA A 321 66.11 39.31 8.83
C ALA A 321 64.73 39.45 8.15
N GLU A 322 64.67 40.20 7.06
CA GLU A 322 63.49 40.35 6.21
C GLU A 322 63.02 39.00 5.64
N ALA A 323 63.94 38.24 5.02
CA ALA A 323 63.64 36.89 4.51
C ALA A 323 63.17 35.91 5.61
N GLN A 324 63.69 36.03 6.84
CA GLN A 324 63.19 35.25 7.97
C GLN A 324 61.76 35.66 8.35
N THR A 325 61.47 36.96 8.41
CA THR A 325 60.10 37.43 8.71
C THR A 325 59.10 37.04 7.62
N GLU A 326 59.47 37.09 6.34
CA GLU A 326 58.64 36.60 5.23
C GLU A 326 58.40 35.10 5.33
N GLN A 327 59.42 34.31 5.70
CA GLN A 327 59.27 32.87 5.91
C GLN A 327 58.34 32.55 7.07
N ASP A 328 58.48 33.24 8.21
CA ASP A 328 57.64 33.04 9.39
C ASP A 328 56.18 33.46 9.10
N GLN A 329 55.98 34.55 8.37
CA GLN A 329 54.67 35.05 7.94
C GLN A 329 53.99 34.09 6.95
N SER A 330 54.72 33.60 5.95
CA SER A 330 54.24 32.58 5.00
C SER A 330 53.91 31.25 5.69
N SER A 331 54.69 30.88 6.72
CA SER A 331 54.41 29.71 7.57
C SER A 331 53.10 29.87 8.36
N GLN A 332 52.86 31.06 8.94
CA GLN A 332 51.62 31.38 9.64
C GLN A 332 50.40 31.40 8.70
N GLU A 333 50.54 31.98 7.50
CA GLU A 333 49.48 31.97 6.47
C GLU A 333 49.14 30.55 6.01
N SER A 334 50.16 29.70 5.80
CA SER A 334 49.99 28.27 5.51
C SER A 334 49.27 27.52 6.62
N GLY A 335 49.58 27.82 7.89
CA GLY A 335 48.86 27.31 9.05
C GLY A 335 47.39 27.71 9.06
N ASN A 336 47.10 28.99 8.86
CA ASN A 336 45.72 29.53 8.82
C ASN A 336 44.90 28.92 7.67
N LEU A 337 45.49 28.73 6.49
CA LEU A 337 44.86 28.06 5.34
C LEU A 337 44.60 26.58 5.66
N THR A 338 45.54 25.91 6.31
CA THR A 338 45.39 24.52 6.74
C THR A 338 44.24 24.36 7.75
N GLU A 339 44.08 25.29 8.68
CA GLU A 339 42.99 25.27 9.66
C GLU A 339 41.62 25.54 9.00
N GLN A 340 41.53 26.48 8.06
CA GLN A 340 40.33 26.70 7.23
C GLN A 340 39.95 25.44 6.43
N ILE A 341 40.93 24.74 5.84
CA ILE A 341 40.69 23.48 5.11
C ILE A 341 40.11 22.40 6.05
N HIS A 342 40.64 22.25 7.26
CA HIS A 342 40.08 21.33 8.26
C HIS A 342 38.65 21.72 8.67
N GLN A 343 38.38 23.02 8.79
CA GLN A 343 37.06 23.55 9.15
C GLN A 343 36.03 23.25 8.06
N PHE A 344 36.35 23.52 6.78
CA PHE A 344 35.49 23.16 5.65
C PHE A 344 35.29 21.65 5.50
N LEU A 345 36.31 20.82 5.75
CA LEU A 345 36.16 19.36 5.75
C LEU A 345 35.21 18.88 6.85
N ALA A 346 35.26 19.47 8.05
CA ALA A 346 34.35 19.16 9.14
C ALA A 346 32.90 19.58 8.82
N GLU A 347 32.71 20.76 8.22
CA GLU A 347 31.40 21.22 7.75
C GLU A 347 30.84 20.33 6.63
N LEU A 348 31.68 19.91 5.68
CA LEU A 348 31.28 19.00 4.61
C LEU A 348 30.85 17.63 5.15
N HIS A 349 31.61 17.05 6.09
CA HIS A 349 31.20 15.82 6.79
C HIS A 349 29.87 15.99 7.57
N LYS A 350 29.67 17.13 8.23
CA LYS A 350 28.40 17.44 8.90
C LYS A 350 27.24 17.51 7.89
N LYS A 351 27.44 18.13 6.74
CA LYS A 351 26.44 18.24 5.67
C LYS A 351 26.14 16.90 4.99
N GLU A 352 27.13 16.03 4.82
CA GLU A 352 26.93 14.65 4.35
C GLU A 352 26.06 13.84 5.32
N LEU A 353 26.30 13.99 6.64
CA LEU A 353 25.47 13.36 7.67
C LEU A 353 24.04 13.89 7.67
N GLU A 354 23.84 15.22 7.63
CA GLU A 354 22.51 15.85 7.52
C GLU A 354 21.77 15.34 6.27
N LEU A 355 22.43 15.32 5.10
CA LEU A 355 21.89 14.79 3.85
C LEU A 355 21.55 13.30 3.93
N SER A 356 22.35 12.49 4.63
CA SER A 356 22.08 11.06 4.83
C SER A 356 20.84 10.83 5.70
N LEU A 357 20.66 11.65 6.75
CA LEU A 357 19.51 11.61 7.62
C LEU A 357 18.23 12.02 6.88
N GLU A 358 18.31 13.08 6.07
CA GLU A 358 17.17 13.56 5.28
C GLU A 358 16.78 12.61 4.13
N LYS A 359 17.75 11.91 3.52
CA LYS A 359 17.49 10.79 2.59
C LYS A 359 16.72 9.64 3.28
N GLU A 360 17.11 9.26 4.48
CA GLU A 360 16.45 8.19 5.26
C GLU A 360 15.07 8.62 5.79
N GLN A 361 14.89 9.88 6.20
CA GLN A 361 13.57 10.42 6.55
C GLN A 361 12.62 10.45 5.34
N ASN A 362 13.09 10.92 4.18
CA ASN A 362 12.31 10.90 2.94
C ASN A 362 11.93 9.48 2.53
N LYS A 363 12.86 8.51 2.65
CA LYS A 363 12.58 7.09 2.40
C LYS A 363 11.45 6.57 3.30
N ARG A 364 11.50 6.84 4.62
CA ARG A 364 10.43 6.47 5.56
C ARG A 364 9.09 7.11 5.22
N PHE A 365 9.08 8.34 4.71
CA PHE A 365 7.87 8.99 4.21
C PHE A 365 7.32 8.26 2.97
N TRP A 366 8.18 7.88 2.02
CA TRP A 366 7.78 7.09 0.85
C TRP A 366 7.23 5.70 1.23
N ASP A 367 7.87 5.00 2.15
CA ASP A 367 7.44 3.69 2.63
C ASP A 367 6.05 3.78 3.28
N ARG A 368 5.85 4.73 4.21
CA ARG A 368 4.55 5.01 4.84
C ARG A 368 3.48 5.43 3.84
N ASN A 369 3.83 6.22 2.83
CA ASN A 369 2.88 6.62 1.78
C ASN A 369 2.49 5.44 0.87
N ALA A 370 3.40 4.48 0.65
CA ALA A 370 3.08 3.24 -0.05
C ALA A 370 2.15 2.33 0.78
N GLU A 371 2.39 2.19 2.09
CA GLU A 371 1.50 1.49 3.03
C GLU A 371 0.10 2.11 3.07
N ASN A 372 0.02 3.45 3.14
CA ASN A 372 -1.23 4.19 3.06
C ASN A 372 -1.95 3.95 1.72
N SER A 373 -1.24 3.95 0.59
CA SER A 373 -1.82 3.67 -0.72
C SER A 373 -2.40 2.24 -0.80
N ILE A 374 -1.69 1.25 -0.28
CA ILE A 374 -2.17 -0.15 -0.21
C ILE A 374 -3.44 -0.23 0.65
N THR A 375 -3.45 0.46 1.80
CA THR A 375 -4.60 0.53 2.71
C THR A 375 -5.82 1.17 2.04
N ILE A 376 -5.64 2.29 1.34
CA ILE A 376 -6.69 2.96 0.56
C ILE A 376 -7.25 2.03 -0.54
N ASP A 377 -6.39 1.29 -1.25
CA ASP A 377 -6.83 0.36 -2.29
C ASP A 377 -7.49 -0.91 -1.72
N CYS A 378 -7.16 -1.33 -0.49
CA CYS A 378 -7.93 -2.34 0.24
C CYS A 378 -9.34 -1.83 0.57
N LEU A 379 -9.45 -0.65 1.19
CA LEU A 379 -10.74 -0.04 1.54
C LEU A 379 -11.62 0.21 0.30
N ARG A 380 -11.03 0.61 -0.84
CA ARG A 380 -11.73 0.71 -2.13
C ARG A 380 -12.28 -0.62 -2.61
N ARG A 381 -11.50 -1.71 -2.51
CA ARG A 381 -11.95 -3.07 -2.88
C ARG A 381 -13.04 -3.58 -1.96
N GLU A 382 -12.95 -3.31 -0.66
CA GLU A 382 -14.00 -3.64 0.32
C GLU A 382 -15.28 -2.86 0.06
N LEU A 383 -15.20 -1.54 -0.20
CA LEU A 383 -16.34 -0.71 -0.56
C LEU A 383 -17.02 -1.19 -1.86
N ALA A 384 -16.24 -1.57 -2.87
CA ALA A 384 -16.77 -2.15 -4.10
C ALA A 384 -17.47 -3.51 -3.84
N SER A 385 -16.88 -4.37 -3.02
CA SER A 385 -17.47 -5.65 -2.60
C SER A 385 -18.79 -5.45 -1.84
N LYS A 386 -18.82 -4.50 -0.89
CA LYS A 386 -20.03 -4.13 -0.14
C LYS A 386 -21.11 -3.52 -1.04
N SER A 387 -20.73 -2.71 -2.02
CA SER A 387 -21.67 -2.17 -3.02
C SER A 387 -22.31 -3.28 -3.85
N MET A 388 -21.53 -4.28 -4.29
CA MET A 388 -22.05 -5.46 -5.00
C MET A 388 -22.96 -6.32 -4.11
N GLN A 389 -22.63 -6.49 -2.82
CA GLN A 389 -23.48 -7.17 -1.84
C GLN A 389 -24.82 -6.44 -1.63
N LEU A 390 -24.80 -5.11 -1.48
CA LEU A 390 -26.00 -4.29 -1.36
C LEU A 390 -26.88 -4.40 -2.59
N GLN A 391 -26.31 -4.32 -3.80
CA GLN A 391 -27.07 -4.50 -5.05
C GLN A 391 -27.68 -5.91 -5.15
N HIS A 392 -26.98 -6.95 -4.69
CA HIS A 392 -27.54 -8.30 -4.63
C HIS A 392 -28.72 -8.40 -3.63
N MET A 393 -28.56 -7.83 -2.43
CA MET A 393 -29.63 -7.79 -1.43
C MET A 393 -30.84 -6.98 -1.92
N GLU A 394 -30.63 -5.84 -2.58
CA GLU A 394 -31.70 -5.04 -3.18
C GLU A 394 -32.46 -5.84 -4.23
N ASN A 395 -31.78 -6.56 -5.11
CA ASN A 395 -32.42 -7.44 -6.09
C ASN A 395 -33.26 -8.54 -5.43
N VAL A 396 -32.76 -9.16 -4.34
CA VAL A 396 -33.51 -10.17 -3.57
C VAL A 396 -34.72 -9.56 -2.86
N VAL A 397 -34.60 -8.35 -2.30
CA VAL A 397 -35.72 -7.61 -1.71
C VAL A 397 -36.77 -7.24 -2.77
N GLN A 398 -36.35 -6.80 -3.96
CA GLN A 398 -37.29 -6.57 -5.06
C GLN A 398 -38.00 -7.85 -5.48
N GLU A 399 -37.30 -8.98 -5.60
CA GLU A 399 -37.89 -10.24 -6.03
C GLU A 399 -38.86 -10.83 -5.00
N THR A 400 -38.49 -10.82 -3.72
CA THR A 400 -39.41 -11.21 -2.63
C THR A 400 -40.62 -10.29 -2.54
N ARG A 401 -40.49 -9.00 -2.86
CA ARG A 401 -41.62 -8.06 -2.97
C ARG A 401 -42.54 -8.38 -4.15
N ARG A 402 -41.99 -8.76 -5.31
CA ARG A 402 -42.76 -9.24 -6.47
C ARG A 402 -43.51 -10.53 -6.15
N GLU A 403 -42.85 -11.50 -5.52
CA GLU A 403 -43.46 -12.77 -5.15
C GLU A 403 -44.56 -12.60 -4.08
N CYS A 404 -44.35 -11.73 -3.09
CA CYS A 404 -45.38 -11.37 -2.11
C CYS A 404 -46.60 -10.71 -2.79
N HIS A 405 -46.39 -9.85 -3.78
CA HIS A 405 -47.46 -9.27 -4.58
C HIS A 405 -48.24 -10.33 -5.37
N ARG A 406 -47.53 -11.22 -6.08
CA ARG A 406 -48.13 -12.36 -6.82
C ARG A 406 -48.91 -13.30 -5.90
N GLN A 407 -48.41 -13.56 -4.68
CA GLN A 407 -49.11 -14.35 -3.67
C GLN A 407 -50.38 -13.67 -3.18
N MET A 408 -50.37 -12.34 -2.99
CA MET A 408 -51.55 -11.55 -2.65
C MET A 408 -52.61 -11.60 -3.77
N GLU A 409 -52.21 -11.50 -5.04
CA GLU A 409 -53.10 -11.65 -6.19
C GLU A 409 -53.77 -13.03 -6.22
N LEU A 410 -53.00 -14.11 -5.99
CA LEU A 410 -53.55 -15.46 -5.90
C LEU A 410 -54.52 -15.62 -4.73
N GLN A 411 -54.24 -15.03 -3.57
CA GLN A 411 -55.18 -15.01 -2.44
C GLN A 411 -56.45 -14.22 -2.76
N MET A 412 -56.35 -13.07 -3.43
CA MET A 412 -57.51 -12.30 -3.91
C MET A 412 -58.41 -13.14 -4.83
N MET A 413 -57.82 -13.89 -5.78
CA MET A 413 -58.56 -14.77 -6.67
C MET A 413 -59.24 -15.91 -5.92
N ALA A 414 -58.55 -16.58 -4.99
CA ALA A 414 -59.13 -17.64 -4.16
C ALA A 414 -60.24 -17.13 -3.23
N ILE A 415 -60.13 -15.89 -2.70
CA ILE A 415 -61.18 -15.25 -1.91
C ILE A 415 -62.40 -14.92 -2.79
N LYS A 416 -62.19 -14.47 -4.04
CA LYS A 416 -63.27 -14.21 -4.99
C LYS A 416 -64.05 -15.49 -5.31
N GLU A 417 -63.35 -16.58 -5.64
CA GLU A 417 -63.99 -17.89 -5.89
C GLU A 417 -64.75 -18.40 -4.65
N LYS A 418 -64.20 -18.23 -3.44
CA LYS A 418 -64.90 -18.55 -2.19
C LYS A 418 -66.16 -17.69 -1.97
N LYS A 419 -66.15 -16.41 -2.34
CA LYS A 419 -67.37 -15.57 -2.27
C LYS A 419 -68.43 -16.07 -3.26
N GLU A 420 -68.02 -16.47 -4.47
CA GLU A 420 -68.92 -17.06 -5.48
C GLU A 420 -69.44 -18.45 -5.07
N SER A 421 -68.67 -19.26 -4.35
CA SER A 421 -69.15 -20.54 -3.79
C SER A 421 -70.08 -20.34 -2.60
N ILE A 422 -69.83 -19.36 -1.71
CA ILE A 422 -70.75 -18.97 -0.64
C ILE A 422 -72.09 -18.47 -1.21
N GLY A 423 -72.06 -17.68 -2.30
CA GLY A 423 -73.28 -17.27 -3.00
C GLY A 423 -74.09 -18.46 -3.55
N ARG A 424 -73.41 -19.44 -4.14
CA ARG A 424 -74.03 -20.72 -4.59
C ARG A 424 -74.60 -21.52 -3.42
N ILE A 425 -73.87 -21.65 -2.31
CA ILE A 425 -74.34 -22.32 -1.09
C ILE A 425 -75.61 -21.62 -0.56
N SER A 426 -75.62 -20.29 -0.48
CA SER A 426 -76.77 -19.52 0.00
C SER A 426 -78.02 -19.77 -0.86
N SER A 427 -77.86 -19.84 -2.20
CA SER A 427 -78.95 -20.22 -3.10
C SER A 427 -79.45 -21.65 -2.85
N LEU A 428 -78.54 -22.60 -2.61
CA LEU A 428 -78.91 -23.99 -2.29
C LEU A 428 -79.56 -24.11 -0.91
N THR A 429 -79.17 -23.30 0.07
CA THR A 429 -79.82 -23.24 1.39
C THR A 429 -81.28 -22.77 1.24
N VAL A 430 -81.55 -21.73 0.46
CA VAL A 430 -82.92 -21.27 0.19
C VAL A 430 -83.76 -22.37 -0.49
N GLN A 431 -83.18 -23.11 -1.44
CA GLN A 431 -83.85 -24.26 -2.05
C GLN A 431 -84.12 -25.39 -1.03
N LEU A 432 -83.17 -25.68 -0.13
CA LEU A 432 -83.33 -26.69 0.92
C LEU A 432 -84.42 -26.31 1.92
N GLU A 433 -84.50 -25.06 2.37
CA GLU A 433 -85.56 -24.62 3.28
C GLU A 433 -86.94 -24.67 2.60
N SER A 434 -87.06 -24.25 1.33
CA SER A 434 -88.33 -24.41 0.59
C SER A 434 -88.73 -25.89 0.43
N ALA A 435 -87.77 -26.79 0.21
CA ALA A 435 -88.02 -28.23 0.17
C ALA A 435 -88.46 -28.76 1.55
N LYS A 436 -87.85 -28.32 2.65
CA LYS A 436 -88.27 -28.66 4.01
C LYS A 436 -89.70 -28.19 4.32
N GLU A 437 -90.09 -26.99 3.90
CA GLU A 437 -91.48 -26.51 4.04
C GLU A 437 -92.47 -27.41 3.28
N THR A 438 -92.14 -27.85 2.07
CA THR A 438 -92.99 -28.81 1.34
C THR A 438 -93.05 -30.17 2.03
N LEU A 439 -91.94 -30.66 2.59
CA LEU A 439 -91.90 -31.90 3.37
C LEU A 439 -92.73 -31.80 4.65
N GLN A 440 -92.73 -30.63 5.30
CA GLN A 440 -93.51 -30.37 6.51
C GLN A 440 -95.01 -30.41 6.21
N LYS A 441 -95.47 -29.82 5.10
CA LYS A 441 -96.87 -29.98 4.63
C LYS A 441 -97.24 -31.44 4.38
N VAL A 442 -96.36 -32.21 3.72
CA VAL A 442 -96.60 -33.64 3.47
C VAL A 442 -96.66 -34.46 4.77
N LYS A 443 -95.90 -34.08 5.82
CA LYS A 443 -96.01 -34.70 7.15
C LYS A 443 -97.34 -34.37 7.84
N GLU A 444 -97.83 -33.15 7.69
CA GLU A 444 -99.13 -32.73 8.22
C GLU A 444 -100.29 -33.47 7.52
N ASP A 445 -100.21 -33.64 6.20
CA ASP A 445 -101.14 -34.49 5.43
C ASP A 445 -101.08 -35.97 5.87
N LEU A 446 -99.89 -36.50 6.15
CA LEU A 446 -99.71 -37.87 6.64
C LEU A 446 -100.32 -38.06 8.05
N ALA A 447 -100.15 -37.08 8.94
CA ALA A 447 -100.77 -37.10 10.27
C ALA A 447 -102.31 -37.09 10.18
N ALA A 448 -102.89 -36.34 9.24
CA ALA A 448 -104.32 -36.38 8.97
C ALA A 448 -104.80 -37.77 8.47
N LYS A 449 -103.96 -38.52 7.74
CA LYS A 449 -104.24 -39.91 7.35
C LYS A 449 -104.12 -40.90 8.52
N GLN A 450 -103.14 -40.73 9.41
CA GLN A 450 -102.99 -41.58 10.61
C GLN A 450 -104.25 -41.56 11.49
N ILE A 451 -104.83 -40.38 11.72
CA ILE A 451 -106.08 -40.23 12.50
C ILE A 451 -107.25 -40.99 11.86
N SER A 452 -107.28 -41.11 10.52
CA SER A 452 -108.31 -41.89 9.82
C SER A 452 -108.11 -43.41 9.94
N LEU A 453 -106.89 -43.88 10.17
CA LEU A 453 -106.55 -45.30 10.37
C LEU A 453 -106.97 -45.77 11.78
N GLU A 454 -106.67 -44.99 12.81
CA GLU A 454 -107.04 -45.29 14.21
C GLU A 454 -108.56 -45.35 14.41
N ALA A 455 -109.33 -44.60 13.62
CA ALA A 455 -110.78 -44.70 13.58
C ALA A 455 -111.28 -46.06 13.04
N ALA A 456 -110.54 -46.69 12.10
CA ALA A 456 -110.87 -48.00 11.55
C ALA A 456 -110.52 -49.13 12.53
N GLU A 457 -109.39 -49.06 13.23
CA GLU A 457 -108.97 -50.07 14.22
C GLU A 457 -109.96 -50.18 15.39
N LYS A 458 -110.61 -49.07 15.77
CA LYS A 458 -111.62 -49.03 16.84
C LYS A 458 -112.88 -49.86 16.52
N THR A 459 -113.18 -50.10 15.24
CA THR A 459 -114.30 -50.98 14.84
C THR A 459 -113.95 -52.46 14.94
N VAL A 460 -112.67 -52.82 14.77
CA VAL A 460 -112.18 -54.21 14.83
C VAL A 460 -112.20 -54.77 16.25
N SER A 461 -111.92 -53.95 17.28
CA SER A 461 -111.96 -54.41 18.68
C SER A 461 -113.35 -54.87 19.14
N ASN A 462 -114.43 -54.29 18.63
CA ASN A 462 -115.80 -54.67 19.01
C ASN A 462 -116.19 -56.09 18.54
N LEU A 463 -115.56 -56.60 17.48
CA LEU A 463 -115.79 -57.97 16.99
C LEU A 463 -115.02 -59.02 17.81
N ARG A 464 -113.87 -58.65 18.37
CA ARG A 464 -113.00 -59.57 19.13
C ARG A 464 -113.63 -60.01 20.47
N ALA A 465 -114.47 -59.17 21.09
CA ALA A 465 -115.16 -59.48 22.35
C ALA A 465 -116.21 -60.60 22.22
N CYS A 466 -116.77 -60.84 21.03
CA CYS A 466 -117.79 -61.87 20.80
C CYS A 466 -117.22 -63.30 20.80
N LEU A 467 -115.90 -63.46 20.66
CA LEU A 467 -115.24 -64.76 20.47
C LEU A 467 -114.88 -65.43 21.81
N GLN A 468 -114.47 -64.64 22.81
CA GLN A 468 -114.11 -65.10 24.17
C GLN A 468 -115.26 -65.72 24.97
N GLN A 469 -116.51 -65.57 24.53
CA GLN A 469 -117.67 -66.18 25.19
C GLN A 469 -117.81 -67.69 24.88
N LYS A 470 -117.11 -68.21 23.87
CA LYS A 470 -117.18 -69.63 23.45
C LYS A 470 -116.12 -70.53 24.10
N GLU A 471 -115.01 -69.98 24.59
CA GLU A 471 -113.87 -70.77 25.10
C GLU A 471 -114.15 -71.42 26.47
N ARG A 472 -115.01 -70.81 27.31
CA ARG A 472 -115.31 -71.27 28.68
C ARG A 472 -116.08 -72.59 28.81
N ALA A 473 -116.40 -73.25 27.70
CA ALA A 473 -117.15 -74.52 27.69
C ALA A 473 -116.25 -75.77 27.58
N LEU A 474 -114.94 -75.61 27.35
CA LEU A 474 -114.00 -76.72 27.08
C LEU A 474 -113.17 -77.18 28.29
N GLU A 475 -113.19 -76.44 29.40
CA GLU A 475 -112.26 -76.63 30.53
C GLU A 475 -112.69 -77.74 31.51
N VAL A 476 -113.97 -78.14 31.48
CA VAL A 476 -114.56 -79.13 32.41
C VAL A 476 -114.19 -80.59 32.09
N THR A 477 -113.66 -80.88 30.90
CA THR A 477 -113.36 -82.27 30.46
C THR A 477 -111.90 -82.69 30.61
N SER A 478 -111.06 -81.90 31.30
CA SER A 478 -109.60 -82.13 31.33
C SER A 478 -109.04 -82.81 32.59
N GLU A 479 -109.81 -82.96 33.68
CA GLU A 479 -109.27 -83.36 34.99
C GLU A 479 -109.28 -84.87 35.28
N GLU A 480 -110.05 -85.67 34.52
CA GLU A 480 -110.25 -87.11 34.80
C GLU A 480 -109.04 -87.99 34.42
N THR A 481 -108.23 -87.57 33.44
CA THR A 481 -107.29 -88.47 32.71
C THR A 481 -105.96 -88.71 33.42
N GLN A 482 -105.61 -87.94 34.45
CA GLN A 482 -104.25 -87.90 35.00
C GLN A 482 -103.93 -88.98 36.07
N ARG A 483 -104.93 -89.73 36.55
CA ARG A 483 -104.80 -90.49 37.82
C ARG A 483 -104.24 -91.91 37.76
N LEU A 484 -104.19 -92.56 36.59
CA LEU A 484 -103.93 -94.02 36.49
C LEU A 484 -102.51 -94.42 36.03
N HIS A 485 -101.65 -93.49 35.62
CA HIS A 485 -100.40 -93.83 34.91
C HIS A 485 -99.16 -94.10 35.79
N SER A 486 -99.22 -93.86 37.11
CA SER A 486 -98.01 -93.66 37.92
C SER A 486 -97.47 -94.87 38.70
N GLN A 487 -98.12 -96.05 38.71
CA GLN A 487 -97.79 -97.12 39.67
C GLN A 487 -97.03 -98.35 39.13
N LEU A 488 -96.86 -98.52 37.80
CA LEU A 488 -96.28 -99.76 37.25
C LEU A 488 -94.75 -99.73 37.05
N GLY A 489 -94.13 -98.55 37.01
CA GLY A 489 -92.78 -98.38 36.43
C GLY A 489 -91.57 -98.76 37.31
N SER A 490 -91.70 -98.84 38.64
CA SER A 490 -90.53 -98.80 39.54
C SER A 490 -89.83 -100.13 39.80
N ARG A 491 -90.40 -101.28 39.42
CA ARG A 491 -90.00 -102.59 40.01
C ARG A 491 -89.17 -103.52 39.10
N MET A 492 -88.77 -103.06 37.90
CA MET A 492 -88.23 -103.95 36.85
C MET A 492 -86.75 -103.70 36.47
N GLN A 493 -86.09 -102.67 37.03
CA GLN A 493 -84.76 -102.23 36.54
C GLN A 493 -83.54 -102.76 37.33
N GLU A 494 -83.67 -103.21 38.58
CA GLU A 494 -82.50 -103.52 39.43
C GLU A 494 -81.72 -104.80 39.06
N LEU A 495 -82.37 -105.81 38.44
CA LEU A 495 -81.74 -107.11 38.18
C LEU A 495 -80.83 -107.16 36.93
N GLN A 496 -80.81 -106.10 36.11
CA GLN A 496 -80.03 -106.08 34.86
C GLN A 496 -78.56 -105.65 35.07
N HIS A 497 -78.22 -105.01 36.18
CA HIS A 497 -76.98 -104.22 36.31
C HIS A 497 -75.70 -105.05 36.59
N LEU A 498 -75.80 -106.24 37.20
CA LEU A 498 -74.62 -106.99 37.67
C LEU A 498 -73.91 -107.83 36.60
N ARG A 499 -74.49 -107.99 35.40
CA ARG A 499 -73.88 -108.78 34.30
C ARG A 499 -72.92 -107.97 33.42
N ASN A 500 -72.95 -106.64 33.47
CA ASN A 500 -72.20 -105.77 32.55
C ASN A 500 -70.78 -105.40 33.04
N GLU A 501 -70.39 -105.81 34.26
CA GLU A 501 -69.14 -105.36 34.89
C GLU A 501 -67.92 -106.24 34.48
N GLU A 502 -68.16 -107.49 34.08
CA GLU A 502 -67.13 -108.49 33.75
C GLU A 502 -66.49 -108.23 32.37
N ASP A 503 -67.30 -107.97 31.35
CA ASP A 503 -66.83 -107.63 29.99
C ASP A 503 -65.98 -106.34 29.95
N ARG A 504 -66.18 -105.43 30.90
CA ARG A 504 -65.46 -104.14 30.95
C ARG A 504 -63.96 -104.32 31.20
N LEU A 505 -63.58 -105.22 32.11
CA LEU A 505 -62.18 -105.37 32.56
C LEU A 505 -61.29 -106.04 31.50
N GLN A 506 -61.85 -106.86 30.61
CA GLN A 506 -61.08 -107.45 29.51
C GLN A 506 -60.71 -106.43 28.43
N SER A 507 -61.58 -105.43 28.19
CA SER A 507 -61.33 -104.34 27.23
C SER A 507 -60.20 -103.38 27.67
N GLU A 508 -60.03 -103.16 28.98
CA GLU A 508 -58.99 -102.28 29.53
C GLU A 508 -57.56 -102.81 29.30
N CYS A 509 -57.38 -104.13 29.36
CA CYS A 509 -56.07 -104.77 29.16
C CYS A 509 -55.54 -104.61 27.71
N GLU A 510 -56.41 -104.68 26.71
CA GLU A 510 -56.02 -104.50 25.30
C GLU A 510 -55.73 -103.03 24.97
N ALA A 511 -56.53 -102.10 25.51
CA ALA A 511 -56.30 -100.67 25.38
C ALA A 511 -54.94 -100.21 25.95
N LEU A 512 -54.50 -100.79 27.07
CA LEU A 512 -53.18 -100.49 27.64
C LEU A 512 -52.02 -100.98 26.77
N LYS A 513 -52.19 -102.10 26.04
CA LYS A 513 -51.17 -102.63 25.12
C LYS A 513 -50.95 -101.72 23.91
N LEU A 514 -52.05 -101.26 23.30
CA LEU A 514 -52.01 -100.27 22.21
C LEU A 514 -51.34 -98.96 22.65
N ARG A 515 -51.61 -98.51 23.88
CA ARG A 515 -51.02 -97.29 24.46
C ARG A 515 -49.51 -97.36 24.69
N VAL A 516 -48.93 -98.55 24.83
CA VAL A 516 -47.46 -98.74 24.90
C VAL A 516 -46.83 -98.62 23.51
N LEU A 517 -47.37 -99.34 22.51
CA LEU A 517 -46.90 -99.25 21.12
C LEU A 517 -47.01 -97.83 20.54
N GLU A 518 -48.07 -97.09 20.91
CA GLU A 518 -48.22 -95.69 20.54
C GLU A 518 -47.14 -94.80 21.18
N LYS A 519 -46.76 -95.04 22.43
CA LYS A 519 -45.65 -94.33 23.09
C LYS A 519 -44.29 -94.65 22.47
N GLU A 520 -44.03 -95.90 22.10
CA GLU A 520 -42.79 -96.30 21.41
C GLU A 520 -42.69 -95.61 20.03
N ARG A 521 -43.79 -95.56 19.27
CA ARG A 521 -43.87 -94.80 18.01
C ARG A 521 -43.63 -93.30 18.21
N ILE A 522 -44.13 -92.71 19.29
CA ILE A 522 -43.86 -91.30 19.66
C ILE A 522 -42.37 -91.08 19.98
N VAL A 523 -41.72 -92.02 20.68
CA VAL A 523 -40.28 -91.95 20.97
C VAL A 523 -39.44 -92.02 19.68
N GLU A 524 -39.78 -92.88 18.72
CA GLU A 524 -39.11 -92.88 17.42
C GLU A 524 -39.24 -91.54 16.67
N ILE A 525 -40.42 -90.90 16.74
CA ILE A 525 -40.65 -89.59 16.13
C ILE A 525 -39.76 -88.54 16.79
N PHE A 526 -39.68 -88.54 18.13
CA PHE A 526 -38.77 -87.63 18.85
C PHE A 526 -37.29 -87.90 18.58
N GLN A 527 -36.88 -89.16 18.39
CA GLN A 527 -35.51 -89.48 17.97
C GLN A 527 -35.19 -88.89 16.58
N LYS A 528 -36.06 -89.14 15.59
CA LYS A 528 -35.93 -88.59 14.22
C LYS A 528 -35.97 -87.07 14.18
N GLN A 529 -36.74 -86.44 15.07
CA GLN A 529 -36.74 -84.98 15.28
C GLN A 529 -35.42 -84.50 15.91
N THR A 530 -34.88 -85.22 16.90
CA THR A 530 -33.60 -84.91 17.55
C THR A 530 -32.44 -84.98 16.57
N ASP A 531 -32.37 -86.04 15.74
CA ASP A 531 -31.34 -86.18 14.70
C ASP A 531 -31.44 -85.07 13.64
N THR A 532 -32.68 -84.65 13.33
CA THR A 532 -32.93 -83.50 12.43
C THR A 532 -32.50 -82.18 13.05
N MET A 533 -32.79 -81.95 14.33
CA MET A 533 -32.32 -80.77 15.07
C MET A 533 -30.79 -80.74 15.17
N ALA A 534 -30.14 -81.86 15.48
CA ALA A 534 -28.68 -81.97 15.53
C ALA A 534 -28.03 -81.60 14.20
N ARG A 535 -28.60 -82.05 13.07
CA ARG A 535 -28.16 -81.69 11.72
C ARG A 535 -28.35 -80.20 11.41
N ILE A 536 -29.47 -79.60 11.80
CA ILE A 536 -29.74 -78.16 11.65
C ILE A 536 -28.75 -77.33 12.49
N VAL A 537 -28.53 -77.69 13.75
CA VAL A 537 -27.54 -77.03 14.63
C VAL A 537 -26.13 -77.15 14.06
N GLY A 538 -25.76 -78.33 13.53
CA GLY A 538 -24.47 -78.54 12.85
C GLY A 538 -24.32 -77.77 11.52
N GLN A 539 -25.43 -77.41 10.86
CA GLN A 539 -25.42 -76.49 9.71
C GLN A 539 -25.29 -75.03 10.18
N HIS A 540 -26.12 -74.58 11.12
CA HIS A 540 -26.04 -73.23 11.69
C HIS A 540 -24.66 -72.93 12.28
N SER A 541 -24.01 -73.89 12.96
CA SER A 541 -22.65 -73.73 13.49
C SER A 541 -21.59 -73.56 12.39
N ARG A 542 -21.80 -74.14 11.20
CA ARG A 542 -20.94 -73.92 10.02
C ARG A 542 -21.18 -72.55 9.39
N THR A 543 -22.44 -72.15 9.21
CA THR A 543 -22.81 -70.82 8.71
C THR A 543 -22.31 -69.71 9.63
N ALA A 544 -22.44 -69.87 10.95
CA ALA A 544 -21.91 -68.92 11.94
C ALA A 544 -20.38 -68.78 11.87
N ARG A 545 -19.64 -69.88 11.66
CA ARG A 545 -18.19 -69.84 11.46
C ARG A 545 -17.79 -69.17 10.14
N ALA A 546 -18.56 -69.34 9.07
CA ALA A 546 -18.34 -68.61 7.82
C ALA A 546 -18.58 -67.10 8.01
N MET A 547 -19.68 -66.70 8.66
CA MET A 547 -19.98 -65.30 8.96
C MET A 547 -18.94 -64.64 9.87
N GLU A 548 -18.39 -65.36 10.87
CA GLU A 548 -17.33 -64.82 11.73
C GLU A 548 -15.99 -64.67 10.97
N ALA A 549 -15.72 -65.53 9.98
CA ALA A 549 -14.57 -65.39 9.08
C ALA A 549 -14.73 -64.19 8.13
N GLU A 550 -15.92 -64.02 7.52
CA GLU A 550 -16.26 -62.84 6.70
C GLU A 550 -16.17 -61.54 7.51
N LYS A 551 -16.73 -61.52 8.73
CA LYS A 551 -16.59 -60.40 9.68
C LYS A 551 -15.13 -60.09 9.99
N SER A 552 -14.30 -61.11 10.20
CA SER A 552 -12.85 -60.92 10.44
C SER A 552 -12.14 -60.34 9.22
N GLN A 553 -12.51 -60.78 8.01
CA GLN A 553 -12.00 -60.25 6.75
C GLN A 553 -12.43 -58.79 6.53
N LEU A 554 -13.70 -58.46 6.74
CA LEU A 554 -14.23 -57.10 6.64
C LEU A 554 -13.58 -56.15 7.66
N ILE A 555 -13.32 -56.61 8.89
CA ILE A 555 -12.56 -55.83 9.89
C ILE A 555 -11.13 -55.54 9.39
N LYS A 556 -10.48 -56.52 8.75
CA LYS A 556 -9.16 -56.31 8.15
C LYS A 556 -9.24 -55.27 7.03
N GLU A 557 -10.16 -55.41 6.09
CA GLU A 557 -10.36 -54.46 4.99
C GLU A 557 -10.66 -53.04 5.49
N ILE A 558 -11.50 -52.88 6.52
CA ILE A 558 -11.76 -51.58 7.16
C ILE A 558 -10.48 -50.96 7.73
N ASN A 559 -9.60 -51.76 8.33
CA ASN A 559 -8.32 -51.28 8.85
C ASN A 559 -7.33 -50.92 7.72
N ASP A 560 -7.27 -51.72 6.66
CA ASP A 560 -6.42 -51.46 5.49
C ASP A 560 -6.88 -50.17 4.76
N TRP A 561 -8.19 -49.97 4.58
CA TRP A 561 -8.77 -48.72 4.06
C TRP A 561 -8.50 -47.52 4.99
N LYS A 562 -8.60 -47.70 6.31
CA LYS A 562 -8.30 -46.65 7.29
C LYS A 562 -6.83 -46.21 7.23
N LEU A 563 -5.90 -47.14 7.00
CA LEU A 563 -4.49 -46.83 6.79
C LEU A 563 -4.29 -46.02 5.50
N GLN A 564 -4.87 -46.46 4.37
CA GLN A 564 -4.80 -45.73 3.11
C GLN A 564 -5.40 -44.31 3.20
N VAL A 565 -6.47 -44.12 3.96
CA VAL A 565 -7.06 -42.78 4.19
C VAL A 565 -6.09 -41.86 4.95
N GLU A 566 -5.36 -42.37 5.93
CA GLU A 566 -4.38 -41.57 6.67
C GLU A 566 -3.12 -41.28 5.83
N GLU A 567 -2.66 -42.23 5.01
CA GLU A 567 -1.59 -42.00 4.01
C GLU A 567 -1.99 -40.94 2.97
N LEU A 568 -3.21 -41.01 2.42
CA LEU A 568 -3.75 -40.02 1.49
C LEU A 568 -3.93 -38.65 2.13
N LYS A 569 -4.25 -38.60 3.43
CA LYS A 569 -4.34 -37.37 4.22
C LYS A 569 -2.97 -36.73 4.42
N ILE A 570 -1.94 -37.50 4.80
CA ILE A 570 -0.56 -37.02 4.88
C ILE A 570 -0.10 -36.50 3.50
N ALA A 571 -0.34 -37.26 2.43
CA ALA A 571 0.02 -36.85 1.08
C ALA A 571 -0.72 -35.58 0.62
N LYS A 572 -2.00 -35.42 0.99
CA LYS A 572 -2.78 -34.19 0.76
C LYS A 572 -2.18 -33.01 1.53
N ASP A 573 -1.86 -33.19 2.81
CA ASP A 573 -1.35 -32.12 3.67
C ASP A 573 0.06 -31.68 3.23
N GLU A 574 0.93 -32.61 2.81
CA GLU A 574 2.20 -32.30 2.14
C GLU A 574 2.02 -31.50 0.85
N LYS A 575 1.02 -31.85 0.03
CA LYS A 575 0.72 -31.12 -1.21
C LYS A 575 0.16 -29.73 -0.89
N GLY A 576 -0.63 -29.59 0.17
CA GLY A 576 -1.09 -28.31 0.70
C GLY A 576 0.08 -27.41 1.12
N ALA A 577 1.03 -27.94 1.88
CA ALA A 577 2.24 -27.21 2.27
C ALA A 577 3.08 -26.77 1.06
N LYS A 578 3.26 -27.64 0.06
CA LYS A 578 3.97 -27.31 -1.19
C LYS A 578 3.24 -26.26 -2.03
N ILE A 579 1.89 -26.25 -2.02
CA ILE A 579 1.09 -25.20 -2.66
C ILE A 579 1.31 -23.86 -1.94
N GLN A 580 1.22 -23.82 -0.61
CA GLN A 580 1.46 -22.62 0.19
C GLN A 580 2.88 -22.05 0.00
N GLU A 581 3.90 -22.93 -0.09
CA GLU A 581 5.27 -22.51 -0.41
C GLU A 581 5.33 -21.80 -1.79
N VAL A 582 4.74 -22.41 -2.82
CA VAL A 582 4.69 -21.83 -4.18
C VAL A 582 3.89 -20.53 -4.21
N GLU A 583 2.76 -20.44 -3.50
CA GLU A 583 1.95 -19.22 -3.37
C GLU A 583 2.72 -18.08 -2.69
N SER A 584 3.46 -18.38 -1.62
CA SER A 584 4.31 -17.39 -0.94
C SER A 584 5.44 -16.88 -1.84
N ARG A 585 6.06 -17.77 -2.62
CA ARG A 585 7.12 -17.44 -3.58
C ARG A 585 6.59 -16.68 -4.79
N LEU A 586 5.38 -16.99 -5.26
CA LEU A 586 4.68 -16.22 -6.29
C LEU A 586 4.41 -14.80 -5.80
N SER A 587 3.87 -14.66 -4.59
CA SER A 587 3.59 -13.36 -3.95
C SER A 587 4.85 -12.49 -3.82
N GLN A 588 5.99 -13.11 -3.47
CA GLN A 588 7.28 -12.41 -3.44
C GLN A 588 7.72 -11.94 -4.84
N LEU A 589 7.63 -12.80 -5.86
CA LEU A 589 7.98 -12.45 -7.23
C LEU A 589 7.07 -11.37 -7.83
N GLU A 590 5.78 -11.37 -7.49
CA GLU A 590 4.84 -10.31 -7.86
C GLU A 590 5.21 -8.97 -7.21
N LEU A 591 5.58 -8.98 -5.93
CA LEU A 591 6.08 -7.79 -5.23
C LEU A 591 7.38 -7.25 -5.86
N GLU A 592 8.32 -8.13 -6.22
CA GLU A 592 9.55 -7.75 -6.92
C GLU A 592 9.27 -7.18 -8.31
N LYS A 593 8.36 -7.79 -9.07
CA LYS A 593 7.87 -7.28 -10.37
C LYS A 593 7.26 -5.88 -10.23
N VAL A 594 6.42 -5.64 -9.22
CA VAL A 594 5.83 -4.31 -8.95
C VAL A 594 6.91 -3.28 -8.61
N LYS A 595 7.89 -3.64 -7.76
CA LYS A 595 9.04 -2.76 -7.43
C LYS A 595 9.86 -2.39 -8.68
N LEU A 596 10.11 -3.35 -9.57
CA LEU A 596 10.80 -3.12 -10.84
C LEU A 596 9.99 -2.24 -11.79
N VAL A 597 8.69 -2.50 -11.97
CA VAL A 597 7.79 -1.67 -12.80
C VAL A 597 7.71 -0.22 -12.27
N ASN A 598 7.61 -0.04 -10.95
CA ASN A 598 7.63 1.29 -10.31
C ASN A 598 8.97 2.01 -10.52
N THR A 599 10.09 1.28 -10.56
CA THR A 599 11.41 1.84 -10.85
C THR A 599 11.56 2.22 -12.33
N CYS A 600 11.08 1.37 -13.24
CA CYS A 600 11.07 1.65 -14.69
C CYS A 600 10.17 2.84 -15.05
N THR A 601 8.98 2.96 -14.45
CA THR A 601 8.08 4.11 -14.68
C THR A 601 8.60 5.41 -14.08
N LYS A 602 9.30 5.38 -12.94
CA LYS A 602 10.05 6.55 -12.42
C LYS A 602 11.16 6.98 -13.39
N ARG A 603 11.97 6.03 -13.90
CA ARG A 603 13.02 6.30 -14.91
C ARG A 603 12.47 6.82 -16.23
N LEU A 604 11.31 6.32 -16.67
CA LEU A 604 10.66 6.78 -17.90
C LEU A 604 10.21 8.24 -17.78
N ARG A 605 9.59 8.62 -16.66
CA ARG A 605 9.21 10.03 -16.40
C ARG A 605 10.41 10.97 -16.40
N ALA A 606 11.47 10.64 -15.67
CA ALA A 606 12.70 11.43 -15.67
C ALA A 606 13.36 11.54 -17.06
N LEU A 607 13.25 10.50 -17.89
CA LEU A 607 13.71 10.54 -19.28
C LEU A 607 12.86 11.48 -20.14
N ASP A 608 11.55 11.50 -19.95
CA ASP A 608 10.63 12.37 -20.71
C ASP A 608 10.71 13.84 -20.25
N GLU A 609 10.94 14.08 -18.95
CA GLU A 609 11.30 15.38 -18.37
C GLU A 609 12.60 15.91 -19.02
N MET A 610 13.69 15.13 -19.03
CA MET A 610 14.94 15.55 -19.71
C MET A 610 14.80 15.73 -21.23
N LYS A 611 13.89 15.01 -21.91
CA LYS A 611 13.60 15.27 -23.33
C LYS A 611 12.93 16.63 -23.52
N LEU A 612 12.04 17.02 -22.62
CA LEU A 612 11.36 18.31 -22.65
C LEU A 612 12.34 19.46 -22.38
N GLU A 613 13.18 19.35 -21.35
CA GLU A 613 14.26 20.30 -21.05
C GLU A 613 15.23 20.44 -22.24
N LYS A 614 15.66 19.32 -22.85
CA LYS A 614 16.49 19.34 -24.06
C LYS A 614 15.81 20.08 -25.22
N ALA A 615 14.50 19.92 -25.39
CA ALA A 615 13.76 20.61 -26.43
C ALA A 615 13.65 22.13 -26.14
N GLN A 616 13.45 22.52 -24.88
CA GLN A 616 13.47 23.91 -24.43
C GLN A 616 14.83 24.56 -24.69
N LEU A 617 15.93 23.93 -24.23
CA LEU A 617 17.30 24.42 -24.46
C LEU A 617 17.66 24.51 -25.95
N MET A 618 17.19 23.57 -26.79
CA MET A 618 17.37 23.69 -28.25
C MET A 618 16.63 24.90 -28.83
N ASN A 619 15.42 25.19 -28.35
CA ASN A 619 14.66 26.37 -28.79
C ASN A 619 15.32 27.67 -28.33
N GLU A 620 15.83 27.74 -27.09
CA GLU A 620 16.58 28.88 -26.57
C GLU A 620 17.88 29.13 -27.36
N VAL A 621 18.66 28.08 -27.64
CA VAL A 621 19.86 28.17 -28.49
C VAL A 621 19.50 28.64 -29.91
N GLN A 622 18.37 28.21 -30.46
CA GLN A 622 17.91 28.64 -31.78
C GLN A 622 17.41 30.10 -31.79
N ALA A 623 16.74 30.55 -30.72
CA ALA A 623 16.37 31.95 -30.52
C ALA A 623 17.62 32.84 -30.40
N GLY A 624 18.56 32.51 -29.52
CA GLY A 624 19.81 33.25 -29.36
C GLY A 624 20.67 33.29 -30.63
N ARG A 625 20.66 32.24 -31.46
CA ARG A 625 21.27 32.26 -32.81
C ARG A 625 20.58 33.24 -33.76
N SER A 626 19.25 33.33 -33.69
CA SER A 626 18.47 34.25 -34.54
C SER A 626 18.67 35.70 -34.11
N GLU A 627 18.73 35.97 -32.81
CA GLU A 627 19.08 37.28 -32.24
C GLU A 627 20.51 37.69 -32.62
N LEU A 628 21.48 36.78 -32.51
CA LEU A 628 22.86 37.04 -32.91
C LEU A 628 22.97 37.35 -34.41
N ALA A 629 22.19 36.66 -35.26
CA ALA A 629 22.13 36.94 -36.69
C ALA A 629 21.57 38.34 -36.97
N GLY A 630 20.44 38.71 -36.36
CA GLY A 630 19.87 40.05 -36.50
C GLY A 630 20.79 41.17 -35.98
N LEU A 631 21.53 40.91 -34.88
CA LEU A 631 22.53 41.85 -34.36
C LEU A 631 23.74 41.99 -35.30
N ALA A 632 24.17 40.90 -35.94
CA ALA A 632 25.25 40.93 -36.93
C ALA A 632 24.83 41.68 -38.22
N GLU A 633 23.59 41.51 -38.69
CA GLU A 633 23.01 42.29 -39.79
C GLU A 633 22.98 43.78 -39.44
N GLY A 634 22.46 44.14 -38.26
CA GLY A 634 22.43 45.52 -37.76
C GLY A 634 23.84 46.14 -37.59
N PHE A 635 24.85 45.34 -37.25
CA PHE A 635 26.24 45.80 -37.20
C PHE A 635 26.80 46.11 -38.60
N GLU A 636 26.51 45.29 -39.61
CA GLU A 636 26.92 45.57 -40.99
C GLU A 636 26.15 46.76 -41.59
N ASP A 637 24.88 46.97 -41.23
CA ASP A 637 24.12 48.19 -41.56
C ASP A 637 24.77 49.45 -40.97
N LEU A 638 25.01 49.45 -39.67
CA LEU A 638 25.67 50.57 -38.98
C LEU A 638 27.08 50.85 -39.54
N LYS A 639 27.82 49.80 -39.89
CA LYS A 639 29.14 49.89 -40.54
C LYS A 639 29.05 50.49 -41.95
N ARG A 640 28.01 50.16 -42.74
CA ARG A 640 27.73 50.84 -44.02
C ARG A 640 27.43 52.33 -43.79
N GLU A 641 26.58 52.65 -42.83
CA GLU A 641 26.19 54.02 -42.51
C GLU A 641 27.39 54.87 -42.06
N TYR A 642 28.29 54.33 -41.22
CA TYR A 642 29.56 54.98 -40.89
C TYR A 642 30.46 55.20 -42.12
N GLN A 643 30.56 54.23 -43.04
CA GLN A 643 31.34 54.39 -44.27
C GLN A 643 30.73 55.43 -45.21
N ASP A 644 29.41 55.51 -45.30
CA ASP A 644 28.69 56.56 -46.03
C ASP A 644 28.99 57.93 -45.38
N LYS A 645 28.92 58.03 -44.05
CA LYS A 645 29.24 59.27 -43.32
C LYS A 645 30.69 59.72 -43.49
N ILE A 646 31.65 58.80 -43.50
CA ILE A 646 33.05 59.10 -43.79
C ILE A 646 33.18 59.64 -45.22
N ARG A 647 32.53 59.00 -46.20
CA ARG A 647 32.52 59.48 -47.60
C ARG A 647 31.87 60.87 -47.75
N GLU A 648 30.79 61.16 -47.02
CA GLU A 648 30.22 62.51 -46.95
C GLU A 648 31.19 63.53 -46.35
N MET A 649 31.83 63.20 -45.21
CA MET A 649 32.79 64.09 -44.55
C MET A 649 34.02 64.34 -45.42
N GLU A 650 34.53 63.34 -46.13
CA GLU A 650 35.58 63.55 -47.13
C GLU A 650 35.13 64.49 -48.25
N ASN A 651 33.90 64.35 -48.75
CA ASN A 651 33.38 65.19 -49.83
C ASN A 651 33.14 66.64 -49.37
N THR A 652 32.72 66.86 -48.12
CA THR A 652 32.66 68.21 -47.53
C THR A 652 34.06 68.78 -47.28
N ALA A 653 35.01 67.99 -46.77
CA ALA A 653 36.40 68.41 -46.58
C ALA A 653 37.09 68.77 -47.90
N LYS A 654 36.88 67.99 -48.98
CA LYS A 654 37.35 68.30 -50.34
C LYS A 654 36.76 69.63 -50.83
N ARG A 655 35.46 69.88 -50.59
CA ARG A 655 34.77 71.14 -50.93
C ARG A 655 35.31 72.35 -50.15
N LEU A 656 35.43 72.24 -48.83
CA LEU A 656 36.02 73.26 -47.96
C LEU A 656 37.48 73.54 -48.34
N LYS A 657 38.25 72.52 -48.73
CA LYS A 657 39.63 72.68 -49.22
C LYS A 657 39.70 73.44 -50.56
N MET A 658 38.70 73.31 -51.43
CA MET A 658 38.59 74.13 -52.64
C MET A 658 38.22 75.58 -52.31
N GLN A 659 37.25 75.79 -51.41
CA GLN A 659 36.87 77.13 -50.94
C GLN A 659 38.02 77.84 -50.20
N LEU A 660 38.78 77.11 -49.37
CA LEU A 660 39.96 77.65 -48.71
C LEU A 660 41.03 78.06 -49.74
N LYS A 661 41.21 77.30 -50.83
CA LYS A 661 42.13 77.68 -51.91
C LYS A 661 41.68 78.93 -52.68
N SER A 662 40.37 79.11 -52.94
CA SER A 662 39.88 80.35 -53.59
C SER A 662 40.02 81.54 -52.64
N ALA A 663 39.56 81.40 -51.39
CA ALA A 663 39.70 82.43 -50.36
C ALA A 663 41.16 82.77 -50.06
N GLN A 664 42.10 81.82 -50.16
CA GLN A 664 43.53 82.08 -50.02
C GLN A 664 44.10 82.84 -51.23
N ALA A 665 43.62 82.60 -52.45
CA ALA A 665 43.99 83.40 -53.62
C ALA A 665 43.44 84.83 -53.51
N GLU A 666 42.19 85.00 -53.09
CA GLU A 666 41.57 86.29 -52.77
C GLU A 666 42.29 87.00 -51.60
N LEU A 667 42.77 86.25 -50.60
CA LEU A 667 43.52 86.80 -49.48
C LEU A 667 44.95 87.24 -49.84
N GLU A 668 45.63 86.54 -50.76
CA GLU A 668 46.91 87.03 -51.29
C GLU A 668 46.72 88.21 -52.26
N GLN A 669 45.61 88.26 -53.00
CA GLN A 669 45.22 89.41 -53.81
C GLN A 669 44.88 90.64 -52.94
N THR A 670 44.24 90.45 -51.78
CA THR A 670 44.00 91.55 -50.83
C THR A 670 45.24 91.89 -50.01
N ARG A 671 46.11 90.94 -49.63
CA ARG A 671 47.41 91.23 -48.98
C ARG A 671 48.37 92.02 -49.86
N THR A 672 48.38 91.77 -51.16
CA THR A 672 49.19 92.57 -52.10
C THR A 672 48.67 94.00 -52.22
N ALA A 673 47.37 94.23 -52.02
CA ALA A 673 46.77 95.56 -51.86
C ALA A 673 46.88 96.14 -50.43
N LEU A 674 47.01 95.31 -49.39
CA LEU A 674 47.14 95.75 -47.99
C LEU A 674 48.59 96.11 -47.61
N LYS A 675 49.58 95.45 -48.21
CA LYS A 675 51.00 95.86 -48.14
C LYS A 675 51.25 97.27 -48.71
N THR A 676 50.29 97.81 -49.46
CA THR A 676 50.27 99.20 -49.92
C THR A 676 49.61 100.17 -48.92
N MET A 677 49.10 99.67 -47.80
CA MET A 677 48.25 100.40 -46.83
C MET A 677 48.62 100.16 -45.35
N GLU A 678 49.52 99.23 -45.00
CA GLU A 678 49.93 98.92 -43.61
C GLU A 678 50.85 99.98 -42.97
N GLY A 679 50.31 101.18 -42.75
CA GLY A 679 50.80 102.14 -41.77
C GLY A 679 49.74 102.41 -40.72
N SER A 680 50.03 102.13 -39.43
CA SER A 680 49.11 102.15 -38.26
C SER A 680 48.02 101.05 -38.29
N ASP A 681 47.43 100.57 -37.18
CA ASP A 681 47.52 100.94 -35.75
C ASP A 681 47.21 99.70 -34.87
N GLY A 682 47.85 99.47 -33.72
CA GLY A 682 47.52 100.12 -32.44
C GLY A 682 46.65 99.27 -31.49
N ASN A 683 45.69 98.47 -32.00
CA ASN A 683 44.60 97.92 -31.18
C ASN A 683 44.73 96.44 -30.73
N ALA A 684 45.83 95.76 -31.05
CA ALA A 684 45.96 94.30 -30.87
C ALA A 684 46.07 93.82 -29.40
N VAL A 685 46.64 94.63 -28.50
CA VAL A 685 47.10 94.15 -27.18
C VAL A 685 45.95 93.86 -26.19
N LYS A 686 44.86 94.63 -26.22
CA LYS A 686 43.71 94.40 -25.32
C LYS A 686 42.94 93.12 -25.67
N VAL A 687 42.83 92.78 -26.95
CA VAL A 687 42.20 91.53 -27.40
C VAL A 687 43.06 90.33 -27.00
N ALA A 688 44.38 90.44 -27.13
CA ALA A 688 45.32 89.39 -26.72
C ALA A 688 45.17 89.00 -25.24
N VAL A 689 45.02 89.96 -24.31
CA VAL A 689 44.84 89.66 -22.88
C VAL A 689 43.49 88.99 -22.58
N GLY A 690 42.42 89.37 -23.28
CA GLY A 690 41.12 88.71 -23.17
C GLY A 690 41.13 87.28 -23.71
N MET A 691 41.86 87.04 -24.80
CA MET A 691 42.11 85.70 -25.34
C MET A 691 42.98 84.87 -24.40
N GLN A 692 44.05 85.44 -23.83
CA GLN A 692 44.97 84.77 -22.90
C GLN A 692 44.21 84.11 -21.74
N LYS A 693 43.28 84.81 -21.09
CA LYS A 693 42.48 84.25 -19.99
C LYS A 693 41.60 83.07 -20.42
N LYS A 694 40.96 83.15 -21.60
CA LYS A 694 40.18 82.03 -22.17
C LYS A 694 41.06 80.86 -22.58
N VAL A 695 42.25 81.13 -23.11
CA VAL A 695 43.26 80.12 -23.46
C VAL A 695 43.75 79.39 -22.22
N THR A 696 44.07 80.07 -21.12
CA THR A 696 44.48 79.43 -19.85
C THR A 696 43.38 78.54 -19.27
N ALA A 697 42.12 79.02 -19.24
CA ALA A 697 41.00 78.21 -18.75
C ALA A 697 40.71 76.99 -19.64
N LYS A 698 40.81 77.14 -20.97
CA LYS A 698 40.68 76.01 -21.90
C LYS A 698 41.88 75.07 -21.83
N ARG A 699 43.08 75.56 -21.51
CA ARG A 699 44.27 74.73 -21.30
C ARG A 699 44.08 73.81 -20.10
N GLY A 700 43.61 74.31 -18.96
CA GLY A 700 43.28 73.47 -17.80
C GLY A 700 42.22 72.40 -18.09
N GLN A 701 41.21 72.70 -18.93
CA GLN A 701 40.24 71.69 -19.40
C GLN A 701 40.90 70.64 -20.31
N ILE A 702 41.80 71.06 -21.20
CA ILE A 702 42.55 70.16 -22.08
C ILE A 702 43.48 69.25 -21.27
N ASP A 703 44.23 69.80 -20.32
CA ASP A 703 45.19 69.03 -19.51
C ASP A 703 44.45 67.98 -18.65
N ALA A 704 43.29 68.33 -18.05
CA ALA A 704 42.44 67.39 -17.32
C ALA A 704 41.87 66.27 -18.22
N LEU A 705 41.44 66.62 -19.46
CA LEU A 705 40.99 65.64 -20.43
C LEU A 705 42.14 64.75 -20.94
N GLN A 706 43.35 65.29 -21.10
CA GLN A 706 44.54 64.53 -21.47
C GLN A 706 44.96 63.53 -20.39
N SER A 707 44.90 63.91 -19.10
CA SER A 707 45.10 62.98 -18.00
C SER A 707 44.04 61.87 -17.98
N LYS A 708 42.77 62.21 -18.25
CA LYS A 708 41.70 61.19 -18.33
C LYS A 708 41.85 60.28 -19.56
N ILE A 709 42.30 60.80 -20.69
CA ILE A 709 42.63 60.01 -21.89
C ILE A 709 43.77 59.05 -21.57
N LYS A 710 44.88 59.52 -20.99
CA LYS A 710 46.00 58.64 -20.59
C LYS A 710 45.59 57.53 -19.64
N PHE A 711 44.79 57.84 -18.62
CA PHE A 711 44.26 56.83 -17.70
C PHE A 711 43.41 55.77 -18.42
N LEU A 712 42.57 56.19 -19.38
CA LEU A 712 41.77 55.26 -20.20
C LEU A 712 42.61 54.47 -21.21
N GLU A 713 43.65 55.07 -21.77
CA GLU A 713 44.63 54.40 -22.62
C GLU A 713 45.39 53.33 -21.82
N GLU A 714 45.92 53.67 -20.64
CA GLU A 714 46.58 52.76 -19.71
C GLU A 714 45.65 51.61 -19.30
N ALA A 715 44.41 51.91 -18.90
CA ALA A 715 43.38 50.91 -18.58
C ALA A 715 43.09 49.99 -19.77
N MET A 716 42.94 50.53 -21.00
CA MET A 716 42.78 49.72 -22.20
C MET A 716 44.01 48.87 -22.52
N THR A 717 45.23 49.38 -22.33
CA THR A 717 46.44 48.55 -22.54
C THR A 717 46.55 47.42 -21.53
N ASN A 718 46.11 47.63 -20.28
CA ASN A 718 46.12 46.60 -19.26
C ASN A 718 45.03 45.54 -19.52
N ALA A 719 43.80 45.95 -19.83
CA ALA A 719 42.74 45.03 -20.26
C ALA A 719 43.12 44.25 -21.53
N ALA A 720 43.87 44.87 -22.46
CA ALA A 720 44.40 44.17 -23.63
C ALA A 720 45.41 43.09 -23.23
N LYS A 721 46.38 43.39 -22.35
CA LYS A 721 47.36 42.41 -21.84
C LYS A 721 46.67 41.23 -21.15
N GLU A 722 45.70 41.50 -20.28
CA GLU A 722 44.93 40.48 -19.57
C GLU A 722 44.14 39.58 -20.53
N ARG A 723 43.47 40.17 -21.53
CA ARG A 723 42.81 39.41 -22.61
C ARG A 723 43.79 38.56 -23.44
N HIS A 724 45.04 39.00 -23.59
CA HIS A 724 46.08 38.22 -24.26
C HIS A 724 46.57 37.05 -23.38
N TYR A 725 46.70 37.24 -22.07
CA TYR A 725 47.02 36.19 -21.11
C TYR A 725 45.94 35.10 -21.09
N LEU A 726 44.68 35.48 -20.88
CA LEU A 726 43.53 34.55 -20.87
C LEU A 726 43.38 33.79 -22.20
N ARG A 727 43.74 34.41 -23.34
CA ARG A 727 43.76 33.72 -24.64
C ARG A 727 44.87 32.68 -24.73
N ALA A 728 46.06 32.97 -24.19
CA ALA A 728 47.17 32.02 -24.16
C ALA A 728 46.83 30.82 -23.26
N GLU A 729 46.33 31.08 -22.05
CA GLU A 729 45.87 30.05 -21.10
C GLU A 729 44.77 29.17 -21.68
N ASN A 730 43.72 29.75 -22.28
CA ASN A 730 42.66 28.99 -22.95
C ASN A 730 43.20 28.16 -24.14
N SER A 731 44.22 28.66 -24.86
CA SER A 731 44.87 27.88 -25.92
C SER A 731 45.65 26.69 -25.36
N GLN A 732 46.33 26.86 -24.21
CA GLN A 732 47.05 25.79 -23.52
C GLN A 732 46.07 24.73 -22.98
N LEU A 733 45.01 25.14 -22.27
CA LEU A 733 43.98 24.23 -21.77
C LEU A 733 43.29 23.45 -22.90
N SER A 734 43.05 24.11 -24.05
CA SER A 734 42.53 23.44 -25.25
C SER A 734 43.49 22.38 -25.81
N GLN A 735 44.80 22.64 -25.76
CA GLN A 735 45.83 21.69 -26.17
C GLN A 735 45.93 20.51 -25.20
N GLU A 736 45.94 20.76 -23.89
CA GLU A 736 45.94 19.73 -22.84
C GLU A 736 44.70 18.83 -22.95
N LEU A 737 43.50 19.40 -23.14
CA LEU A 737 42.27 18.65 -23.38
C LEU A 737 42.35 17.78 -24.66
N SER A 738 42.98 18.29 -25.72
CA SER A 738 43.22 17.52 -26.94
C SER A 738 44.19 16.35 -26.71
N CYS A 739 45.24 16.55 -25.91
CA CYS A 739 46.17 15.48 -25.54
C CYS A 739 45.49 14.39 -24.70
N VAL A 740 44.72 14.77 -23.68
CA VAL A 740 43.94 13.83 -22.85
C VAL A 740 42.90 13.09 -23.67
N THR A 741 42.24 13.76 -24.63
CA THR A 741 41.30 13.11 -25.55
C THR A 741 41.99 12.06 -26.42
N ALA A 742 43.16 12.38 -27.00
CA ALA A 742 43.95 11.44 -27.78
C ALA A 742 44.38 10.23 -26.95
N GLU A 743 44.86 10.44 -25.73
CA GLU A 743 45.24 9.35 -24.82
C GLU A 743 44.04 8.46 -24.43
N ASN A 744 42.88 9.04 -24.14
CA ASN A 744 41.66 8.28 -23.89
C ASN A 744 41.26 7.40 -25.10
N THR A 745 41.41 7.90 -26.34
CA THR A 745 41.18 7.08 -27.54
C THR A 745 42.20 5.94 -27.70
N ARG A 746 43.47 6.17 -27.33
CA ARG A 746 44.53 5.14 -27.31
C ARG A 746 44.18 4.04 -26.30
N ILE A 747 43.86 4.41 -25.05
CA ILE A 747 43.50 3.47 -23.98
C ILE A 747 42.23 2.68 -24.34
N ALA A 748 41.23 3.32 -24.97
CA ALA A 748 40.04 2.62 -25.45
C ALA A 748 40.37 1.56 -26.53
N GLY A 749 41.32 1.85 -27.43
CA GLY A 749 41.84 0.89 -28.41
C GLY A 749 42.57 -0.29 -27.75
N GLU A 750 43.45 -0.01 -26.79
CA GLU A 750 44.18 -1.04 -26.01
C GLU A 750 43.22 -1.95 -25.23
N LEU A 751 42.18 -1.39 -24.63
CA LEU A 751 41.12 -2.14 -23.94
C LEU A 751 40.35 -3.08 -24.87
N GLU A 752 40.02 -2.67 -26.10
CA GLU A 752 39.33 -3.56 -27.04
C GLU A 752 40.25 -4.67 -27.56
N ILE A 753 41.55 -4.39 -27.74
CA ILE A 753 42.55 -5.43 -28.01
C ILE A 753 42.57 -6.44 -26.85
N LEU A 754 42.64 -6.00 -25.60
CA LEU A 754 42.62 -6.90 -24.43
C LEU A 754 41.32 -7.72 -24.34
N ARG A 755 40.15 -7.12 -24.58
CA ARG A 755 38.87 -7.85 -24.66
C ARG A 755 38.87 -8.92 -25.77
N SER A 756 39.48 -8.64 -26.92
CA SER A 756 39.61 -9.64 -27.99
C SER A 756 40.50 -10.82 -27.58
N GLN A 757 41.55 -10.56 -26.80
CA GLN A 757 42.45 -11.59 -26.27
C GLN A 757 41.76 -12.43 -25.19
N ASP A 758 41.02 -11.81 -24.26
CA ASP A 758 40.20 -12.50 -23.26
C ASP A 758 39.16 -13.43 -23.90
N LYS A 759 38.38 -12.93 -24.89
CA LYS A 759 37.44 -13.76 -25.67
C LYS A 759 38.14 -14.96 -26.31
N ARG A 760 39.34 -14.78 -26.88
CA ARG A 760 40.15 -15.86 -27.49
C ARG A 760 40.65 -16.86 -26.45
N LEU A 761 41.04 -16.41 -25.26
CA LEU A 761 41.50 -17.28 -24.17
C LEU A 761 40.35 -18.09 -23.57
N LYS A 762 39.19 -17.46 -23.31
CA LYS A 762 37.96 -18.17 -22.91
C LYS A 762 37.56 -19.24 -23.92
N GLY A 763 37.64 -18.93 -25.22
CA GLY A 763 37.43 -19.91 -26.29
C GLY A 763 38.46 -21.04 -26.37
N LYS A 764 39.67 -20.86 -25.82
CA LYS A 764 40.65 -21.96 -25.63
C LYS A 764 40.32 -22.80 -24.39
N ILE A 765 39.97 -22.15 -23.27
CA ILE A 765 39.58 -22.81 -22.02
C ILE A 765 38.41 -23.76 -22.27
N ALA A 766 37.31 -23.30 -22.90
CA ALA A 766 36.17 -24.13 -23.24
C ALA A 766 36.52 -25.35 -24.13
N LYS A 767 37.53 -25.23 -25.02
CA LYS A 767 38.04 -26.35 -25.82
C LYS A 767 38.87 -27.34 -25.00
N MET A 768 39.59 -26.87 -23.99
CA MET A 768 40.33 -27.73 -23.07
C MET A 768 39.41 -28.43 -22.08
N GLU A 769 38.38 -27.76 -21.58
CA GLU A 769 37.31 -28.33 -20.75
C GLU A 769 36.58 -29.45 -21.49
N THR A 770 36.07 -29.20 -22.69
CA THR A 770 35.41 -30.24 -23.51
C THR A 770 36.32 -31.40 -23.90
N ALA A 771 37.63 -31.17 -24.04
CA ALA A 771 38.61 -32.25 -24.24
C ALA A 771 38.85 -33.06 -22.95
N LEU A 772 38.88 -32.41 -21.79
CA LEU A 772 39.04 -33.04 -20.48
C LEU A 772 37.80 -33.87 -20.10
N ASP A 773 36.60 -33.38 -20.37
CA ASP A 773 35.35 -34.14 -20.19
C ASP A 773 35.36 -35.40 -21.06
N LYS A 774 35.75 -35.26 -22.33
CA LYS A 774 35.83 -36.39 -23.27
C LYS A 774 36.87 -37.43 -22.83
N ALA A 775 38.02 -36.99 -22.34
CA ALA A 775 39.03 -37.88 -21.74
C ALA A 775 38.50 -38.56 -20.47
N SER A 776 37.74 -37.84 -19.63
CA SER A 776 37.14 -38.39 -18.40
C SER A 776 36.10 -39.48 -18.69
N VAL A 777 35.29 -39.31 -19.74
CA VAL A 777 34.39 -40.35 -20.25
C VAL A 777 35.18 -41.58 -20.72
N GLN A 778 36.23 -41.40 -21.52
CA GLN A 778 37.10 -42.50 -21.95
C GLN A 778 37.77 -43.24 -20.77
N PHE A 779 38.19 -42.53 -19.72
CA PHE A 779 38.71 -43.16 -18.51
C PHE A 779 37.64 -43.98 -17.76
N ALA A 780 36.38 -43.52 -17.75
CA ALA A 780 35.26 -44.28 -17.17
C ALA A 780 34.95 -45.54 -17.99
N GLU A 781 34.96 -45.46 -19.33
CA GLU A 781 34.81 -46.60 -20.24
C GLU A 781 35.92 -47.64 -20.03
N CYS A 782 37.18 -47.21 -20.00
CA CYS A 782 38.33 -48.08 -19.71
C CYS A 782 38.21 -48.75 -18.33
N ARG A 783 37.79 -48.02 -17.29
CA ARG A 783 37.55 -48.60 -15.95
C ARG A 783 36.43 -49.65 -15.98
N CYS A 784 35.35 -49.41 -16.73
CA CYS A 784 34.27 -50.39 -16.89
C CYS A 784 34.74 -51.65 -17.64
N MET A 785 35.60 -51.52 -18.65
CA MET A 785 36.20 -52.68 -19.34
C MET A 785 37.07 -53.51 -18.40
N ILE A 786 37.94 -52.87 -17.62
CA ILE A 786 38.79 -53.55 -16.63
C ILE A 786 37.93 -54.31 -15.62
N GLN A 787 36.89 -53.68 -15.06
CA GLN A 787 35.98 -54.34 -14.11
C GLN A 787 35.26 -55.56 -14.71
N ARG A 788 34.87 -55.52 -15.99
CA ARG A 788 34.29 -56.70 -16.67
C ARG A 788 35.31 -57.83 -16.81
N GLN A 789 36.54 -57.51 -17.22
CA GLN A 789 37.62 -58.50 -17.32
C GLN A 789 37.98 -59.11 -15.95
N GLU A 790 38.02 -58.31 -14.88
CA GLU A 790 38.20 -58.80 -13.51
C GLU A 790 37.07 -59.76 -13.09
N GLN A 791 35.81 -59.41 -13.38
CA GLN A 791 34.65 -60.28 -13.12
C GLN A 791 34.69 -61.59 -13.93
N GLU A 792 35.11 -61.54 -15.20
CA GLU A 792 35.30 -62.73 -16.04
C GLU A 792 36.42 -63.63 -15.50
N VAL A 793 37.56 -63.07 -15.10
CA VAL A 793 38.65 -63.84 -14.45
C VAL A 793 38.17 -64.50 -13.16
N VAL A 794 37.37 -63.81 -12.34
CA VAL A 794 36.74 -64.41 -11.14
C VAL A 794 35.76 -65.52 -11.52
N ARG A 795 34.92 -65.33 -12.55
CA ARG A 795 34.00 -66.35 -13.05
C ARG A 795 34.75 -67.59 -13.55
N PHE A 796 35.81 -67.43 -14.33
CA PHE A 796 36.64 -68.55 -14.80
C PHE A 796 37.34 -69.28 -13.64
N ARG A 797 37.83 -68.56 -12.62
CA ARG A 797 38.38 -69.19 -11.40
C ARG A 797 37.33 -70.01 -10.65
N LEU A 798 36.11 -69.48 -10.51
CA LEU A 798 35.00 -70.20 -9.87
C LEU A 798 34.57 -71.42 -10.69
N GLN A 799 34.44 -71.29 -12.02
CA GLN A 799 34.13 -72.42 -12.91
C GLN A 799 35.20 -73.51 -12.82
N HIS A 800 36.48 -73.15 -12.90
CA HIS A 800 37.57 -74.11 -12.72
C HIS A 800 37.55 -74.79 -11.35
N THR A 801 37.17 -74.06 -10.28
CA THR A 801 37.01 -74.62 -8.93
C THR A 801 35.80 -75.57 -8.82
N LEU A 802 34.80 -75.43 -9.68
CA LEU A 802 33.66 -76.34 -9.79
C LEU A 802 34.00 -77.57 -10.66
N ASP A 803 34.69 -77.38 -11.80
CA ASP A 803 35.08 -78.47 -12.71
C ASP A 803 36.14 -79.43 -12.11
N VAL A 804 36.82 -79.00 -11.05
CA VAL A 804 37.82 -79.79 -10.29
C VAL A 804 37.20 -80.56 -9.10
N LYS A 805 35.90 -80.38 -8.83
CA LYS A 805 35.14 -81.07 -7.78
C LYS A 805 34.23 -82.17 -8.33
#